data_AF-A0A3N7CNG3-F1
#
_entry.id   AF-A0A3N7CNG3-F1
#
_cell.length_a   1.000
_cell.length_b   1.000
_cell.length_c   1.000
_cell.angle_alpha   90.00
_cell.angle_beta   90.00
_cell.angle_gamma   90.00
#
_symmetry.space_group_name_H-M   'P 1'
#
loop_
_entity.id
_entity.type
_entity.pdbx_description
1 polymer ?
#
loop_
_entity_poly.entity_id
_entity_poly.type
_entity_poly.pdbx_seq_one_letter_code
_entity_poly.pdbx_strand_id
1 'polypeptide(L)'
;MKFGFIAHPTSIALQRQVKIIDLLDRTLAEQDRGYQPELWQPRNLVPFADFGRIVSATGATCEGILHYLPLTAEQMLSQPRSIAARVLDGVNSLKEQGAHLVGLGGFTAIVGNRGLQTQERSGVAVTTGNSLTAYAAYKNVLEAMQRLDVDPADSEVAVVGYPGSIALVIAKLLARHGCRLRLVHRGSVEQGLESLAYLPGEMHAQVRLTAEIESCYDDVRFYVAATSSGGVIDPYRLASGAVVIDAALPRDVLAFNHDRNDILIVDGGLVSASDAVRFGTENLGLAPKKFLNGCLAETLVLALEGRAEAFSIGRELPEEKVLEIGRIAELHGFSPSPMASYGERLRDEDFQPLRRFHRRQDVAPPADLRAEALRCFGQHINPVLREFYQFNHIERVFTQGEGCWLTDLDGGRYLDFVAGYGCLNTGHNHPKVNQALQAFLQNQHPTFVQYVSVPLHTSLLAQRLSELAPGDLERVFFSNSGTEAIEAALKLAMAAMRRPRVLYCDNGYHGKTLGALSVTGRDKHRDPFKPLLPRCDSIPFGDLHALETALQQGDVGAFILEPIQGEGGVIFPPAGYLQQVRALCTAHDCVMILDEIQTGLGRTGKLFACEWEGVVPDILVLSKSLSGGAVPIGATLSSAALWDRAYGSIDTFALHTSTFGGGNFASASALATLDVITNEDLAGNAERVGTQLKEALSEAVSGYPFIREVRGQGLMIAIEFEYSYTGGVEAFVREFASRMPGNAAGTYRMLSGKAKRHIDEAISEVEKNFEEMFVLRFVSKLSREHGVLTFVTANNNRVMRIQPPLVLSESEARHFVQAFSAVCKDMSTFLG
;
A
#
# COMPACT_ATOMS: atom_id res chain seq x y z
N MET A 1 43.59 -37.86 -10.98
CA MET A 1 44.49 -36.68 -11.04
C MET A 1 44.77 -36.20 -9.62
N LYS A 2 45.93 -35.63 -9.34
CA LYS A 2 46.25 -35.04 -8.02
C LYS A 2 46.23 -33.52 -8.10
N PHE A 3 45.55 -32.85 -7.18
CA PHE A 3 45.51 -31.40 -7.07
C PHE A 3 46.23 -30.89 -5.81
N GLY A 4 46.74 -29.66 -5.88
CA GLY A 4 47.24 -28.92 -4.74
C GLY A 4 46.35 -27.71 -4.46
N PHE A 5 46.25 -27.27 -3.21
CA PHE A 5 45.54 -26.05 -2.86
C PHE A 5 46.33 -25.22 -1.85
N ILE A 6 46.47 -23.92 -2.13
CA ILE A 6 47.09 -22.96 -1.21
C ILE A 6 46.00 -22.11 -0.59
N ALA A 7 45.77 -22.31 0.70
CA ALA A 7 44.87 -21.49 1.52
C ALA A 7 45.65 -20.41 2.29
N HIS A 8 44.95 -19.39 2.78
CA HIS A 8 45.50 -18.44 3.74
C HIS A 8 44.50 -18.20 4.88
N PRO A 9 44.97 -17.86 6.09
CA PRO A 9 44.07 -17.51 7.18
C PRO A 9 43.29 -16.23 6.87
N THR A 10 41.97 -16.28 7.04
CA THR A 10 41.04 -15.16 6.86
C THR A 10 40.93 -14.26 8.10
N SER A 11 41.47 -14.69 9.24
CA SER A 11 41.49 -13.93 10.49
C SER A 11 42.78 -14.16 11.27
N ILE A 12 43.09 -13.26 12.20
CA ILE A 12 44.22 -13.41 13.13
C ILE A 12 44.06 -14.68 13.98
N ALA A 13 42.84 -15.02 14.37
CA ALA A 13 42.55 -16.24 15.12
C ALA A 13 42.91 -17.50 14.31
N LEU A 14 42.49 -17.57 13.04
CA LEU A 14 42.83 -18.68 12.15
C LEU A 14 44.34 -18.73 11.87
N GLN A 15 45.01 -17.59 11.76
CA GLN A 15 46.47 -17.54 11.62
C GLN A 15 47.18 -18.15 12.84
N ARG A 16 46.70 -17.86 14.06
CA ARG A 16 47.23 -18.48 15.29
C ARG A 16 47.01 -19.99 15.29
N GLN A 17 45.85 -20.46 14.83
CA GLN A 17 45.58 -21.89 14.69
C GLN A 17 46.55 -22.58 13.71
N VAL A 18 46.81 -21.99 12.54
CA VAL A 18 47.78 -22.52 11.57
C VAL A 18 49.18 -22.61 12.19
N LYS A 19 49.60 -21.62 12.98
CA LYS A 19 50.88 -21.65 13.70
C LYS A 19 50.95 -22.76 14.76
N ILE A 20 49.85 -23.04 15.46
CA ILE A 20 49.78 -24.14 16.42
C ILE A 20 49.91 -25.49 15.70
N ILE A 21 49.25 -25.66 14.55
CA ILE A 21 49.34 -26.89 13.74
C ILE A 21 50.78 -27.10 13.28
N ASP A 22 51.45 -26.06 12.77
CA ASP A 22 52.87 -26.16 12.38
C ASP A 22 53.78 -26.55 13.55
N LEU A 23 53.54 -25.99 14.74
CA LEU A 23 54.27 -26.33 15.95
C LEU A 23 54.06 -27.80 16.37
N LEU A 24 52.82 -28.28 16.33
CA LEU A 24 52.49 -29.66 16.66
C LEU A 24 53.10 -30.65 15.67
N ASP A 25 53.01 -30.39 14.37
CA ASP A 25 53.61 -31.21 13.31
C ASP A 25 55.13 -31.34 13.50
N ARG A 26 55.83 -30.24 13.77
CA ARG A 26 57.28 -30.24 14.04
C ARG A 26 57.63 -31.00 15.30
N THR A 27 56.84 -30.85 16.35
CA THR A 27 57.04 -31.55 17.63
C THR A 27 56.87 -33.07 17.46
N LEU A 28 55.85 -33.50 16.70
CA LEU A 28 55.63 -34.91 16.39
C LEU A 28 56.76 -35.48 15.52
N ALA A 29 57.21 -34.74 14.51
CA ALA A 29 58.33 -35.14 13.66
C ALA A 29 59.65 -35.24 14.43
N GLU A 30 59.89 -34.35 15.40
CA GLU A 30 61.05 -34.41 16.30
C GLU A 30 60.97 -35.62 17.25
N GLN A 31 59.78 -35.97 17.76
CA GLN A 31 59.61 -37.19 18.57
C GLN A 31 59.89 -38.47 17.77
N ASP A 32 59.51 -38.49 16.49
CA ASP A 32 59.72 -39.65 15.60
C ASP A 32 61.18 -39.79 15.12
N ARG A 33 61.85 -38.67 14.81
CA ARG A 33 63.16 -38.65 14.10
C ARG A 33 64.31 -38.05 14.90
N GLY A 34 64.07 -37.60 16.13
CA GLY A 34 65.02 -36.86 16.96
C GLY A 34 65.15 -35.38 16.56
N TYR A 35 65.87 -34.60 17.37
CA TYR A 35 66.10 -33.16 17.11
C TYR A 35 66.97 -32.93 15.87
N GLN A 36 66.42 -32.22 14.88
CA GLN A 36 67.12 -31.79 13.66
C GLN A 36 66.96 -30.27 13.49
N PRO A 37 68.04 -29.48 13.36
CA PRO A 37 67.95 -28.02 13.20
C PRO A 37 67.09 -27.57 12.00
N GLU A 38 67.04 -28.39 10.95
CA GLU A 38 66.28 -28.13 9.73
C GLU A 38 64.76 -28.15 9.98
N LEU A 39 64.29 -28.96 10.95
CA LEU A 39 62.88 -29.05 11.35
C LEU A 39 62.33 -27.75 11.94
N TRP A 40 63.18 -26.81 12.34
CA TRP A 40 62.79 -25.57 13.02
C TRP A 40 62.99 -24.31 12.17
N GLN A 41 63.37 -24.45 10.90
CA GLN A 41 63.46 -23.31 9.98
C GLN A 41 62.06 -22.82 9.53
N PRO A 42 61.89 -21.51 9.21
CA PRO A 42 60.63 -20.98 8.70
C PRO A 42 60.17 -21.73 7.44
N ARG A 43 58.96 -22.30 7.48
CA ARG A 43 58.34 -22.94 6.31
C ARG A 43 57.61 -21.89 5.48
N ASN A 44 57.72 -21.99 4.16
CA ASN A 44 56.93 -21.13 3.27
C ASN A 44 55.44 -21.48 3.35
N LEU A 45 55.13 -22.78 3.23
CA LEU A 45 53.79 -23.35 3.36
C LEU A 45 53.74 -24.32 4.55
N VAL A 46 52.64 -24.28 5.30
CA VAL A 46 52.35 -25.19 6.41
C VAL A 46 51.43 -26.31 5.90
N PRO A 47 51.83 -27.58 5.95
CA PRO A 47 50.95 -28.71 5.62
C PRO A 47 49.71 -28.73 6.52
N PHE A 48 48.55 -29.02 5.95
CA PHE A 48 47.29 -29.02 6.71
C PHE A 48 46.47 -30.28 6.51
N ALA A 49 46.17 -30.64 5.26
CA ALA A 49 45.38 -31.84 4.98
C ALA A 49 45.87 -32.53 3.70
N ASP A 50 45.99 -33.86 3.78
CA ASP A 50 46.00 -34.76 2.62
C ASP A 50 44.63 -35.44 2.59
N PHE A 51 43.85 -35.17 1.55
CA PHE A 51 42.50 -35.70 1.42
C PHE A 51 42.48 -37.18 1.02
N GLY A 52 43.63 -37.77 0.70
CA GLY A 52 43.72 -39.11 0.15
C GLY A 52 42.88 -39.23 -1.14
N ARG A 53 42.26 -40.40 -1.33
CA ARG A 53 41.40 -40.65 -2.50
C ARG A 53 40.00 -40.07 -2.30
N ILE A 54 39.63 -39.10 -3.12
CA ILE A 54 38.27 -38.53 -3.20
C ILE A 54 37.51 -39.23 -4.33
N VAL A 55 36.26 -39.60 -4.08
CA VAL A 55 35.36 -40.23 -5.07
C VAL A 55 34.13 -39.35 -5.25
N SER A 56 33.83 -38.96 -6.48
CA SER A 56 32.65 -38.15 -6.83
C SER A 56 31.39 -38.97 -7.00
N ALA A 57 30.24 -38.30 -7.17
CA ALA A 57 28.96 -38.96 -7.44
C ALA A 57 28.94 -39.81 -8.73
N THR A 58 29.78 -39.48 -9.72
CA THR A 58 29.93 -40.27 -10.96
C THR A 58 30.90 -41.45 -10.83
N GLY A 59 31.54 -41.60 -9.67
CA GLY A 59 32.61 -42.58 -9.45
C GLY A 59 33.99 -42.13 -9.92
N ALA A 60 34.13 -40.93 -10.51
CA ALA A 60 35.43 -40.36 -10.85
C ALA A 60 36.25 -40.09 -9.57
N THR A 61 37.58 -40.21 -9.65
CA THR A 61 38.45 -40.12 -8.47
C THR A 61 39.65 -39.20 -8.65
N CYS A 62 39.96 -38.43 -7.61
CA CYS A 62 41.14 -37.58 -7.54
C CYS A 62 41.82 -37.68 -6.17
N GLU A 63 43.02 -37.10 -6.06
CA GLU A 63 43.76 -36.94 -4.80
C GLU A 63 44.05 -35.46 -4.57
N GLY A 64 44.16 -35.02 -3.31
CA GLY A 64 44.28 -33.61 -2.99
C GLY A 64 45.18 -33.32 -1.79
N ILE A 65 46.06 -32.32 -1.92
CA ILE A 65 46.86 -31.79 -0.81
C ILE A 65 46.50 -30.32 -0.58
N LEU A 66 46.28 -29.93 0.67
CA LEU A 66 46.00 -28.56 1.09
C LEU A 66 47.07 -28.05 2.05
N HIS A 67 47.71 -26.95 1.68
CA HIS A 67 48.69 -26.24 2.51
C HIS A 67 48.24 -24.81 2.80
N TYR A 68 48.62 -24.26 3.95
CA TYR A 68 48.42 -22.86 4.29
C TYR A 68 49.67 -22.02 4.03
N LEU A 69 49.48 -20.86 3.39
CA LEU A 69 50.40 -19.73 3.50
C LEU A 69 50.05 -18.99 4.81
N PRO A 70 50.92 -18.94 5.84
CA PRO A 70 50.55 -18.48 7.18
C PRO A 70 50.49 -16.94 7.32
N LEU A 71 49.84 -16.26 6.37
CA LEU A 71 49.70 -14.80 6.28
C LEU A 71 48.24 -14.39 6.12
N THR A 72 47.82 -13.33 6.81
CA THR A 72 46.48 -12.74 6.61
C THR A 72 46.41 -11.94 5.30
N ALA A 73 45.19 -11.62 4.85
CA ALA A 73 44.97 -10.77 3.68
C ALA A 73 45.72 -9.43 3.75
N GLU A 74 45.63 -8.75 4.90
CA GLU A 74 46.30 -7.47 5.16
C GLU A 74 47.83 -7.58 5.04
N GLN A 75 48.40 -8.63 5.63
CA GLN A 75 49.84 -8.90 5.53
C GLN A 75 50.26 -9.17 4.09
N MET A 76 49.42 -9.87 3.32
CA MET A 76 49.66 -10.13 1.89
C MET A 76 49.63 -8.88 1.02
N LEU A 77 48.72 -7.96 1.32
CA LEU A 77 48.61 -6.69 0.60
C LEU A 77 49.72 -5.69 0.97
N SER A 78 50.35 -5.81 2.14
CA SER A 78 51.44 -4.92 2.56
C SER A 78 52.71 -5.07 1.71
N GLN A 79 52.95 -6.26 1.13
CA GLN A 79 54.16 -6.59 0.36
C GLN A 79 53.83 -7.50 -0.83
N PRO A 80 53.04 -7.04 -1.81
CA PRO A 80 52.42 -7.91 -2.81
C PRO A 80 53.45 -8.59 -3.72
N ARG A 81 54.57 -7.92 -4.05
CA ARG A 81 55.62 -8.48 -4.93
C ARG A 81 56.39 -9.64 -4.30
N SER A 82 56.82 -9.50 -3.04
CA SER A 82 57.55 -10.57 -2.33
C SER A 82 56.63 -11.76 -2.03
N ILE A 83 55.35 -11.49 -1.77
CA ILE A 83 54.37 -12.51 -1.44
C ILE A 83 53.90 -13.27 -2.70
N ALA A 84 53.81 -12.60 -3.86
CA ALA A 84 53.61 -13.27 -5.14
C ALA A 84 54.72 -14.30 -5.44
N ALA A 85 55.97 -13.98 -5.11
CA ALA A 85 57.08 -14.93 -5.25
C ALA A 85 56.91 -16.14 -4.31
N ARG A 86 56.51 -15.90 -3.04
CA ARG A 86 56.21 -16.99 -2.09
C ARG A 86 55.05 -17.88 -2.53
N VAL A 87 54.00 -17.31 -3.13
CA VAL A 87 52.90 -18.09 -3.70
C VAL A 87 53.41 -18.95 -4.85
N LEU A 88 54.23 -18.39 -5.75
CA LEU A 88 54.84 -19.15 -6.85
C LEU A 88 55.71 -20.31 -6.34
N ASP A 89 56.56 -20.06 -5.33
CA ASP A 89 57.37 -21.11 -4.70
C ASP A 89 56.50 -22.20 -4.07
N GLY A 90 55.39 -21.81 -3.46
CA GLY A 90 54.39 -22.74 -2.92
C GLY A 90 53.73 -23.60 -4.00
N VAL A 91 53.38 -23.02 -5.15
CA VAL A 91 52.83 -23.74 -6.30
C VAL A 91 53.85 -24.73 -6.86
N ASN A 92 55.11 -24.32 -7.00
CA ASN A 92 56.19 -25.20 -7.46
C ASN A 92 56.43 -26.36 -6.49
N SER A 93 56.39 -26.12 -5.19
CA SER A 93 56.50 -27.18 -4.18
C SER A 93 55.34 -28.20 -4.26
N LEU A 94 54.10 -27.75 -4.52
CA LEU A 94 52.97 -28.66 -4.72
C LEU A 94 53.10 -29.46 -6.02
N LYS A 95 53.64 -28.85 -7.08
CA LYS A 95 53.96 -29.53 -8.35
C LYS A 95 54.99 -30.63 -8.14
N GLU A 96 56.06 -30.37 -7.38
CA GLU A 96 57.07 -31.39 -7.02
C GLU A 96 56.46 -32.55 -6.21
N GLN A 97 55.41 -32.28 -5.44
CA GLN A 97 54.62 -33.31 -4.72
C GLN A 97 53.58 -34.04 -5.61
N GLY A 98 53.62 -33.80 -6.93
CA GLY A 98 52.81 -34.49 -7.94
C GLY A 98 51.47 -33.81 -8.26
N ALA A 99 51.25 -32.55 -7.86
CA ALA A 99 50.05 -31.82 -8.24
C ALA A 99 50.07 -31.45 -9.74
N HIS A 100 49.00 -31.79 -10.45
CA HIS A 100 48.79 -31.49 -11.87
C HIS A 100 48.01 -30.18 -12.06
N LEU A 101 47.27 -29.76 -11.03
CA LEU A 101 46.46 -28.55 -10.95
C LEU A 101 46.63 -27.95 -9.56
N VAL A 102 46.82 -26.63 -9.46
CA VAL A 102 46.94 -25.93 -8.17
C VAL A 102 45.91 -24.82 -8.03
N GLY A 103 45.09 -24.90 -6.97
CA GLY A 103 44.14 -23.87 -6.60
C GLY A 103 44.76 -22.79 -5.72
N LEU A 104 44.46 -21.53 -6.04
CA LEU A 104 44.86 -20.35 -5.27
C LEU A 104 43.65 -19.81 -4.49
N GLY A 105 43.63 -20.02 -3.18
CA GLY A 105 42.56 -19.52 -2.31
C GLY A 105 42.68 -18.03 -2.03
N GLY A 106 41.57 -17.29 -2.19
CA GLY A 106 41.43 -15.90 -1.75
C GLY A 106 42.54 -14.96 -2.24
N PHE A 107 43.22 -14.29 -1.31
CA PHE A 107 44.22 -13.27 -1.63
C PHE A 107 45.51 -13.82 -2.26
N THR A 108 45.74 -15.14 -2.21
CA THR A 108 46.88 -15.76 -2.91
C THR A 108 46.78 -15.63 -4.43
N ALA A 109 45.56 -15.54 -4.98
CA ALA A 109 45.32 -15.25 -6.38
C ALA A 109 45.50 -13.76 -6.71
N ILE A 110 45.16 -12.86 -5.78
CA ILE A 110 45.17 -11.39 -5.99
C ILE A 110 46.61 -10.88 -6.15
N VAL A 111 47.53 -11.32 -5.29
CA VAL A 111 48.94 -10.88 -5.32
C VAL A 111 49.67 -11.24 -6.62
N GLY A 112 49.23 -12.30 -7.30
CA GLY A 112 49.78 -12.78 -8.60
C GLY A 112 49.01 -12.28 -9.83
N ASN A 113 48.44 -11.07 -9.77
CA ASN A 113 47.61 -10.50 -10.84
C ASN A 113 46.44 -11.42 -11.27
N ARG A 114 45.61 -11.83 -10.29
CA ARG A 114 44.45 -12.74 -10.50
C ARG A 114 44.86 -14.08 -11.11
N GLY A 115 46.00 -14.61 -10.65
CA GLY A 115 46.54 -15.90 -11.07
C GLY A 115 47.32 -15.91 -12.39
N LEU A 116 47.27 -14.84 -13.20
CA LEU A 116 47.97 -14.77 -14.49
C LEU A 116 49.48 -14.92 -14.35
N GLN A 117 50.08 -14.13 -13.45
CA GLN A 117 51.52 -14.16 -13.24
C GLN A 117 52.01 -15.50 -12.70
N THR A 118 51.19 -16.17 -11.88
CA THR A 118 51.51 -17.48 -11.32
C THR A 118 51.42 -18.56 -12.41
N GLN A 119 50.36 -18.54 -13.24
CA GLN A 119 50.16 -19.45 -14.36
C GLN A 119 51.31 -19.37 -15.38
N GLU A 120 51.74 -18.16 -15.75
CA GLU A 120 52.83 -17.96 -16.71
C GLU A 120 54.18 -18.50 -16.22
N ARG A 121 54.39 -18.55 -14.90
CA ARG A 121 55.72 -18.81 -14.31
C ARG A 121 55.88 -20.18 -13.66
N SER A 122 54.81 -20.87 -13.28
CA SER A 122 54.87 -22.16 -12.54
C SER A 122 54.96 -23.38 -13.46
N GLY A 123 54.46 -23.27 -14.70
CA GLY A 123 54.35 -24.39 -15.64
C GLY A 123 53.49 -25.54 -15.11
N VAL A 124 52.53 -25.26 -14.23
CA VAL A 124 51.43 -26.15 -13.80
C VAL A 124 50.13 -25.38 -13.97
N ALA A 125 49.03 -26.06 -14.26
CA ALA A 125 47.73 -25.41 -14.38
C ALA A 125 47.30 -24.80 -13.03
N VAL A 126 46.76 -23.58 -13.06
CA VAL A 126 46.34 -22.83 -11.88
C VAL A 126 44.90 -22.37 -12.03
N THR A 127 44.13 -22.43 -10.94
CA THR A 127 42.81 -21.81 -10.88
C THR A 127 42.61 -20.98 -9.60
N THR A 128 41.76 -19.95 -9.67
CA THR A 128 41.49 -19.06 -8.54
C THR A 128 40.19 -19.37 -7.81
N GLY A 129 39.30 -20.18 -8.41
CA GLY A 129 37.97 -20.43 -7.85
C GLY A 129 36.87 -19.45 -8.22
N ASN A 130 37.21 -18.34 -8.87
CA ASN A 130 36.24 -17.26 -9.04
C ASN A 130 35.04 -17.66 -9.90
N SER A 131 35.18 -18.57 -10.86
CA SER A 131 34.07 -18.98 -11.71
C SER A 131 33.03 -19.79 -10.93
N LEU A 132 33.45 -20.80 -10.17
CA LEU A 132 32.51 -21.57 -9.35
C LEU A 132 31.94 -20.75 -8.18
N THR A 133 32.74 -19.86 -7.58
CA THR A 133 32.25 -18.90 -6.57
C THR A 133 31.18 -17.98 -7.16
N ALA A 134 31.39 -17.45 -8.38
CA ALA A 134 30.39 -16.62 -9.06
C ALA A 134 29.13 -17.42 -9.41
N TYR A 135 29.29 -18.66 -9.88
CA TYR A 135 28.16 -19.57 -10.14
C TYR A 135 27.33 -19.82 -8.88
N ALA A 136 27.98 -20.13 -7.76
CA ALA A 136 27.32 -20.36 -6.48
C ALA A 136 26.54 -19.13 -5.99
N ALA A 137 27.17 -17.96 -6.01
CA ALA A 137 26.52 -16.71 -5.59
C ALA A 137 25.33 -16.36 -6.49
N TYR A 138 25.49 -16.47 -7.81
CA TYR A 138 24.41 -16.26 -8.78
C TYR A 138 23.23 -17.23 -8.57
N LYS A 139 23.50 -18.53 -8.38
CA LYS A 139 22.46 -19.53 -8.12
C LYS A 139 21.77 -19.29 -6.78
N ASN A 140 22.50 -18.86 -5.75
CA ASN A 140 21.92 -18.52 -4.45
C ASN A 140 20.99 -17.30 -4.52
N VAL A 141 21.26 -16.31 -5.39
CA VAL A 141 20.30 -15.20 -5.64
C VAL A 141 18.99 -15.75 -6.21
N LEU A 142 19.09 -16.55 -7.28
CA LEU A 142 17.91 -17.11 -7.94
C LEU A 142 17.13 -18.06 -7.04
N GLU A 143 17.82 -18.89 -6.25
CA GLU A 143 17.19 -19.79 -5.28
C GLU A 143 16.52 -18.99 -4.14
N ALA A 144 17.14 -17.92 -3.66
CA ALA A 144 16.53 -17.04 -2.66
C ALA A 144 15.26 -16.36 -3.20
N MET A 145 15.31 -15.83 -4.43
CA MET A 145 14.13 -15.27 -5.11
C MET A 145 13.03 -16.33 -5.27
N GLN A 146 13.38 -17.54 -5.70
CA GLN A 146 12.44 -18.65 -5.84
C GLN A 146 11.79 -19.04 -4.51
N ARG A 147 12.57 -19.17 -3.41
CA ARG A 147 12.04 -19.52 -2.08
C ARG A 147 11.14 -18.44 -1.47
N LEU A 148 11.34 -17.20 -1.92
CA LEU A 148 10.55 -16.02 -1.53
C LEU A 148 9.38 -15.71 -2.48
N ASP A 149 9.21 -16.50 -3.55
CA ASP A 149 8.16 -16.33 -4.56
C ASP A 149 8.25 -15.00 -5.32
N VAL A 150 9.49 -14.62 -5.69
CA VAL A 150 9.80 -13.37 -6.40
C VAL A 150 10.30 -13.68 -7.81
N ASP A 151 9.70 -13.01 -8.81
CA ASP A 151 10.18 -13.07 -10.19
C ASP A 151 11.45 -12.22 -10.35
N PRO A 152 12.56 -12.76 -10.88
CA PRO A 152 13.76 -12.00 -11.21
C PRO A 152 13.50 -10.76 -12.07
N ALA A 153 12.57 -10.82 -13.03
CA ALA A 153 12.27 -9.71 -13.93
C ALA A 153 11.65 -8.49 -13.24
N ASP A 154 10.97 -8.70 -12.11
CA ASP A 154 10.35 -7.64 -11.30
C ASP A 154 11.33 -7.06 -10.25
N SER A 155 12.51 -7.66 -10.11
CA SER A 155 13.44 -7.39 -9.01
C SER A 155 14.54 -6.39 -9.38
N GLU A 156 14.99 -5.64 -8.38
CA GLU A 156 16.25 -4.89 -8.44
C GLU A 156 17.29 -5.53 -7.52
N VAL A 157 18.50 -5.73 -8.03
CA VAL A 157 19.63 -6.36 -7.31
C VAL A 157 20.81 -5.40 -7.22
N ALA A 158 21.30 -5.15 -6.01
CA ALA A 158 22.53 -4.40 -5.79
C ALA A 158 23.74 -5.34 -5.91
N VAL A 159 24.64 -5.05 -6.84
CA VAL A 159 25.89 -5.81 -7.04
C VAL A 159 27.06 -4.97 -6.51
N VAL A 160 27.58 -5.38 -5.36
CA VAL A 160 28.61 -4.68 -4.61
C VAL A 160 30.00 -5.23 -4.93
N GLY A 161 30.91 -4.33 -5.30
CA GLY A 161 32.27 -4.69 -5.74
C GLY A 161 32.46 -4.66 -7.25
N TYR A 162 31.53 -4.05 -7.99
CA TYR A 162 31.66 -3.84 -9.44
C TYR A 162 32.81 -2.85 -9.75
N PRO A 163 33.62 -3.05 -10.81
CA PRO A 163 33.60 -4.12 -11.82
C PRO A 163 34.57 -5.29 -11.50
N GLY A 164 34.64 -5.75 -10.24
CA GLY A 164 35.45 -6.92 -9.86
C GLY A 164 35.04 -8.19 -10.62
N SER A 165 35.95 -9.15 -10.79
CA SER A 165 35.76 -10.33 -11.66
C SER A 165 34.48 -11.14 -11.37
N ILE A 166 34.18 -11.37 -10.09
CA ILE A 166 32.97 -12.07 -9.64
C ILE A 166 31.73 -11.18 -9.84
N ALA A 167 31.78 -9.95 -9.34
CA ALA A 167 30.67 -8.98 -9.45
C ALA A 167 30.27 -8.72 -10.91
N LEU A 168 31.24 -8.58 -11.82
CA LEU A 168 31.02 -8.32 -13.23
C LEU A 168 30.28 -9.46 -13.93
N VAL A 169 30.71 -10.71 -13.71
CA VAL A 169 30.05 -11.85 -14.37
C VAL A 169 28.67 -12.13 -13.77
N ILE A 170 28.48 -11.93 -12.45
CA ILE A 170 27.16 -12.04 -11.81
C ILE A 170 26.21 -10.98 -12.37
N ALA A 171 26.67 -9.73 -12.56
CA ALA A 171 25.86 -8.68 -13.19
C ALA A 171 25.39 -9.11 -14.60
N LYS A 172 26.27 -9.67 -15.43
CA LYS A 172 25.89 -10.18 -16.76
C LYS A 172 24.85 -11.30 -16.69
N LEU A 173 25.06 -12.27 -15.80
CA LEU A 173 24.14 -13.41 -15.64
C LEU A 173 22.77 -12.97 -15.11
N LEU A 174 22.71 -12.06 -14.13
CA LEU A 174 21.45 -11.57 -13.58
C LEU A 174 20.68 -10.67 -14.57
N ALA A 175 21.37 -9.84 -15.35
CA ALA A 175 20.73 -9.04 -16.40
C ALA A 175 20.02 -9.92 -17.46
N ARG A 176 20.57 -11.10 -17.78
CA ARG A 176 19.92 -12.06 -18.69
C ARG A 176 18.63 -12.66 -18.13
N HIS A 177 18.43 -12.60 -16.81
CA HIS A 177 17.20 -12.99 -16.14
C HIS A 177 16.19 -11.83 -16.00
N GLY A 178 16.48 -10.65 -16.57
CA GLY A 178 15.60 -9.49 -16.54
C GLY A 178 15.71 -8.64 -15.28
N CYS A 179 16.64 -8.95 -14.36
CA CYS A 179 16.85 -8.16 -13.15
C CYS A 179 17.30 -6.73 -13.49
N ARG A 180 16.71 -5.74 -12.83
CA ARG A 180 17.30 -4.40 -12.76
C ARG A 180 18.51 -4.43 -11.84
N LEU A 181 19.61 -3.77 -12.21
CA LEU A 181 20.87 -3.86 -11.49
C LEU A 181 21.31 -2.50 -10.97
N ARG A 182 21.64 -2.45 -9.69
CA ARG A 182 22.32 -1.31 -9.06
C ARG A 182 23.78 -1.68 -8.81
N LEU A 183 24.68 -1.21 -9.67
CA LEU A 183 26.08 -1.58 -9.64
C LEU A 183 26.84 -0.61 -8.75
N VAL A 184 27.32 -1.10 -7.61
CA VAL A 184 28.05 -0.31 -6.62
C VAL A 184 29.55 -0.41 -6.91
N HIS A 185 30.12 0.70 -7.37
CA HIS A 185 31.54 0.79 -7.74
C HIS A 185 32.35 1.61 -6.73
N ARG A 186 33.68 1.49 -6.80
CA ARG A 186 34.61 2.31 -6.02
C ARG A 186 35.40 3.20 -6.97
N GLY A 187 35.22 4.51 -6.89
CA GLY A 187 35.94 5.48 -7.74
C GLY A 187 35.13 6.73 -8.04
N SER A 188 35.68 7.64 -8.85
CA SER A 188 34.92 8.80 -9.33
C SER A 188 33.79 8.38 -10.27
N VAL A 189 32.82 9.26 -10.49
CA VAL A 189 31.71 9.04 -11.42
C VAL A 189 32.22 8.71 -12.83
N GLU A 190 33.30 9.37 -13.28
CA GLU A 190 33.95 9.10 -14.58
C GLU A 190 34.49 7.66 -14.67
N GLN A 191 35.16 7.17 -13.62
CA GLN A 191 35.64 5.78 -13.56
C GLN A 191 34.48 4.76 -13.53
N GLY A 192 33.36 5.14 -12.93
CA GLY A 192 32.12 4.36 -12.98
C GLY A 192 31.58 4.25 -14.39
N LEU A 193 31.47 5.37 -15.11
CA LEU A 193 30.96 5.39 -16.49
C LEU A 193 31.86 4.61 -17.45
N GLU A 194 33.18 4.72 -17.32
CA GLU A 194 34.14 3.91 -18.10
C GLU A 194 33.95 2.41 -17.87
N SER A 195 33.58 2.01 -16.64
CA SER A 195 33.38 0.60 -16.32
C SER A 195 32.14 -0.03 -16.98
N LEU A 196 31.16 0.77 -17.43
CA LEU A 196 30.01 0.25 -18.22
C LEU A 196 30.44 -0.36 -19.56
N ALA A 197 31.61 0.00 -20.07
CA ALA A 197 32.17 -0.61 -21.28
C ALA A 197 32.40 -2.13 -21.13
N TYR A 198 32.49 -2.65 -19.89
CA TYR A 198 32.59 -4.08 -19.62
C TYR A 198 31.26 -4.84 -19.77
N LEU A 199 30.13 -4.14 -19.94
CA LEU A 199 28.81 -4.70 -20.16
C LEU A 199 28.35 -4.50 -21.62
N PRO A 200 27.66 -5.49 -22.23
CA PRO A 200 27.01 -5.32 -23.52
C PRO A 200 26.03 -4.14 -23.52
N GLY A 201 25.99 -3.36 -24.61
CA GLY A 201 25.17 -2.14 -24.70
C GLY A 201 23.66 -2.37 -24.49
N GLU A 202 23.15 -3.54 -24.88
CA GLU A 202 21.75 -3.95 -24.65
C GLU A 202 21.36 -4.07 -23.17
N MET A 203 22.34 -4.27 -22.28
CA MET A 203 22.11 -4.38 -20.83
C MET A 203 22.14 -3.02 -20.12
N HIS A 204 22.60 -1.95 -20.78
CA HIS A 204 22.76 -0.64 -20.15
C HIS A 204 21.43 -0.06 -19.66
N ALA A 205 20.32 -0.36 -20.34
CA ALA A 205 18.99 0.08 -19.93
C ALA A 205 18.50 -0.53 -18.59
N GLN A 206 19.08 -1.66 -18.17
CA GLN A 206 18.73 -2.35 -16.94
C GLN A 206 19.62 -1.93 -15.76
N VAL A 207 20.63 -1.09 -16.00
CA VAL A 207 21.73 -0.82 -15.07
C VAL A 207 21.69 0.62 -14.56
N ARG A 208 21.87 0.79 -13.25
CA ARG A 208 22.17 2.07 -12.60
C ARG A 208 23.49 1.96 -11.85
N LEU A 209 24.41 2.90 -12.08
CA LEU A 209 25.65 3.01 -11.33
C LEU A 209 25.45 3.84 -10.07
N THR A 210 26.11 3.44 -8.98
CA THR A 210 26.26 4.28 -7.79
C THR A 210 27.64 4.10 -7.17
N ALA A 211 28.22 5.18 -6.63
CA ALA A 211 29.44 5.14 -5.83
C ALA A 211 29.15 4.96 -4.33
N GLU A 212 27.88 5.12 -3.92
CA GLU A 212 27.44 5.11 -2.53
C GLU A 212 26.49 3.94 -2.31
N ILE A 213 26.91 2.96 -1.51
CA ILE A 213 26.03 1.85 -1.14
C ILE A 213 24.77 2.31 -0.39
N GLU A 214 24.87 3.47 0.24
CA GLU A 214 23.80 4.11 1.01
C GLU A 214 22.52 4.33 0.20
N SER A 215 22.67 4.64 -1.09
CA SER A 215 21.53 4.82 -1.99
C SER A 215 20.81 3.53 -2.35
N CYS A 216 21.26 2.38 -1.83
CA CYS A 216 20.61 1.08 -2.07
C CYS A 216 19.73 0.65 -0.89
N TYR A 217 19.99 1.16 0.31
CA TYR A 217 19.40 0.62 1.53
C TYR A 217 17.88 0.80 1.65
N ASP A 218 17.33 1.86 1.05
CA ASP A 218 15.91 2.19 1.18
C ASP A 218 15.00 1.29 0.32
N ASP A 219 15.41 1.03 -0.93
CA ASP A 219 14.57 0.44 -1.97
C ASP A 219 15.04 -0.92 -2.51
N VAL A 220 16.34 -1.26 -2.38
CA VAL A 220 16.86 -2.55 -2.86
C VAL A 220 16.69 -3.64 -1.80
N ARG A 221 16.18 -4.80 -2.22
CA ARG A 221 15.92 -5.96 -1.33
C ARG A 221 16.82 -7.17 -1.59
N PHE A 222 17.53 -7.23 -2.71
CA PHE A 222 18.49 -8.29 -3.00
C PHE A 222 19.88 -7.70 -3.22
N TYR A 223 20.87 -8.27 -2.55
CA TYR A 223 22.26 -7.83 -2.62
C TYR A 223 23.17 -9.01 -2.96
N VAL A 224 24.18 -8.76 -3.77
CA VAL A 224 25.31 -9.66 -3.96
C VAL A 224 26.58 -8.89 -3.70
N ALA A 225 27.40 -9.37 -2.77
CA ALA A 225 28.63 -8.72 -2.37
C ALA A 225 29.85 -9.60 -2.68
N ALA A 226 30.82 -9.04 -3.38
CA ALA A 226 32.03 -9.74 -3.78
C ALA A 226 33.24 -8.78 -3.83
N THR A 227 33.48 -8.03 -2.75
CA THR A 227 34.63 -7.14 -2.64
C THR A 227 35.86 -7.81 -2.04
N SER A 228 37.01 -7.15 -2.20
CA SER A 228 38.29 -7.58 -1.64
C SER A 228 38.70 -6.80 -0.39
N SER A 229 37.82 -6.00 0.22
CA SER A 229 38.15 -5.26 1.45
C SER A 229 37.35 -5.72 2.66
N GLY A 230 36.17 -6.30 2.44
CA GLY A 230 35.21 -6.59 3.50
C GLY A 230 34.56 -5.33 4.10
N GLY A 231 33.55 -5.54 4.94
CA GLY A 231 32.93 -4.52 5.80
C GLY A 231 32.25 -3.35 5.08
N VAL A 232 31.55 -3.61 3.98
CA VAL A 232 30.90 -2.60 3.12
C VAL A 232 29.41 -2.46 3.42
N ILE A 233 28.75 -3.54 3.84
CA ILE A 233 27.30 -3.59 4.06
C ILE A 233 27.02 -3.50 5.56
N ASP A 234 26.24 -2.51 5.96
CA ASP A 234 25.73 -2.37 7.33
C ASP A 234 24.37 -3.09 7.48
N PRO A 235 24.31 -4.20 8.23
CA PRO A 235 23.08 -4.97 8.39
C PRO A 235 21.96 -4.23 9.14
N TYR A 236 22.27 -3.22 9.94
CA TYR A 236 21.24 -2.42 10.64
C TYR A 236 20.55 -1.42 9.72
N ARG A 237 21.15 -1.12 8.56
CA ARG A 237 20.61 -0.17 7.58
C ARG A 237 19.88 -0.85 6.43
N LEU A 238 20.08 -2.16 6.26
CA LEU A 238 19.31 -2.96 5.30
C LEU A 238 17.81 -2.85 5.59
N ALA A 239 17.01 -2.55 4.57
CA ALA A 239 15.56 -2.58 4.71
C ALA A 239 15.02 -3.97 5.06
N SER A 240 13.88 -4.00 5.74
CA SER A 240 13.18 -5.24 6.06
C SER A 240 12.84 -6.04 4.79
N GLY A 241 13.08 -7.34 4.84
CA GLY A 241 13.02 -8.27 3.72
C GLY A 241 14.35 -8.44 2.99
N ALA A 242 15.40 -7.68 3.29
CA ALA A 242 16.64 -7.77 2.52
C ALA A 242 17.30 -9.16 2.60
N VAL A 243 17.75 -9.67 1.45
CA VAL A 243 18.59 -10.87 1.32
C VAL A 243 19.95 -10.47 0.76
N VAL A 244 21.02 -10.80 1.47
CA VAL A 244 22.40 -10.51 1.06
C VAL A 244 23.14 -11.81 0.78
N ILE A 245 23.59 -12.00 -0.45
CA ILE A 245 24.48 -13.08 -0.85
C ILE A 245 25.93 -12.58 -0.75
N ASP A 246 26.61 -12.91 0.34
CA ASP A 246 27.99 -12.47 0.62
C ASP A 246 29.00 -13.53 0.14
N ALA A 247 29.62 -13.28 -1.00
CA ALA A 247 30.64 -14.13 -1.59
C ALA A 247 32.07 -13.70 -1.19
N ALA A 248 32.23 -12.68 -0.36
CA ALA A 248 33.52 -12.12 0.00
C ALA A 248 34.15 -12.82 1.22
N LEU A 249 35.49 -12.92 1.19
CA LEU A 249 36.32 -13.35 2.30
C LEU A 249 37.53 -12.42 2.38
N PRO A 250 37.63 -11.52 3.38
CA PRO A 250 36.72 -11.31 4.51
C PRO A 250 35.33 -10.83 4.07
N ARG A 251 34.31 -11.10 4.90
CA ARG A 251 32.91 -10.79 4.63
C ARG A 251 32.68 -9.32 4.34
N ASP A 252 31.81 -9.03 3.38
CA ASP A 252 31.37 -7.68 3.08
C ASP A 252 30.30 -7.19 4.05
N VAL A 253 29.58 -8.08 4.71
CA VAL A 253 28.63 -7.72 5.78
C VAL A 253 29.40 -7.47 7.08
N LEU A 254 29.17 -6.30 7.70
CA LEU A 254 29.72 -5.97 9.02
C LEU A 254 29.21 -6.95 10.09
N ALA A 255 30.05 -7.24 11.09
CA ALA A 255 29.63 -8.08 12.20
C ALA A 255 28.51 -7.41 13.01
N PHE A 256 27.45 -8.15 13.32
CA PHE A 256 26.27 -7.64 14.03
C PHE A 256 25.66 -8.69 14.95
N ASN A 257 24.84 -8.23 15.91
CA ASN A 257 24.06 -9.12 16.74
C ASN A 257 22.93 -9.69 15.89
N HIS A 258 22.70 -10.99 15.90
CA HIS A 258 21.69 -11.65 15.05
C HIS A 258 20.27 -11.46 15.64
N ASP A 259 19.94 -10.23 16.06
CA ASP A 259 18.69 -9.84 16.69
C ASP A 259 17.58 -9.51 15.67
N ARG A 260 17.97 -9.24 14.41
CA ARG A 260 17.04 -9.06 13.29
C ARG A 260 16.62 -10.38 12.68
N ASN A 261 15.30 -10.61 12.65
CA ASN A 261 14.69 -11.77 11.99
C ASN A 261 14.07 -11.42 10.63
N ASP A 262 14.21 -10.17 10.17
CA ASP A 262 13.59 -9.63 8.97
C ASP A 262 14.57 -9.43 7.83
N ILE A 263 15.84 -9.83 7.98
CA ILE A 263 16.86 -9.87 6.91
C ILE A 263 17.55 -11.23 6.91
N LEU A 264 18.15 -11.62 5.79
CA LEU A 264 18.85 -12.89 5.64
C LEU A 264 20.21 -12.69 4.98
N ILE A 265 21.27 -13.18 5.63
CA ILE A 265 22.63 -13.18 5.09
C ILE A 265 22.98 -14.61 4.66
N VAL A 266 23.40 -14.80 3.41
CA VAL A 266 23.73 -16.09 2.81
C VAL A 266 25.21 -16.11 2.44
N ASP A 267 25.87 -17.22 2.70
CA ASP A 267 27.25 -17.48 2.32
C ASP A 267 27.33 -17.78 0.81
N GLY A 268 27.55 -16.74 0.00
CA GLY A 268 27.50 -16.80 -1.45
C GLY A 268 28.61 -17.62 -2.11
N GLY A 269 29.74 -17.80 -1.43
CA GLY A 269 30.91 -18.49 -1.96
C GLY A 269 31.04 -19.97 -1.56
N LEU A 270 30.01 -20.56 -0.93
CA LEU A 270 30.05 -21.96 -0.49
C LEU A 270 29.33 -22.89 -1.46
N VAL A 271 29.86 -24.12 -1.57
CA VAL A 271 29.31 -25.22 -2.37
C VAL A 271 29.19 -26.45 -1.48
N SER A 272 28.04 -27.12 -1.53
CA SER A 272 27.73 -28.31 -0.77
C SER A 272 28.09 -29.59 -1.52
N ALA A 273 28.81 -30.50 -0.88
CA ALA A 273 29.00 -31.87 -1.36
C ALA A 273 27.84 -32.78 -0.91
N SER A 274 27.28 -33.54 -1.86
CA SER A 274 26.25 -34.55 -1.61
C SER A 274 26.80 -35.78 -0.88
N ASP A 275 25.91 -36.61 -0.32
CA ASP A 275 26.26 -37.89 0.30
C ASP A 275 26.93 -38.91 -0.65
N ALA A 276 26.83 -38.67 -1.96
CA ALA A 276 27.49 -39.52 -2.96
C ALA A 276 28.98 -39.22 -3.11
N VAL A 277 29.46 -38.07 -2.62
CA VAL A 277 30.88 -37.71 -2.62
C VAL A 277 31.53 -38.27 -1.36
N ARG A 278 32.62 -39.03 -1.53
CA ARG A 278 33.37 -39.63 -0.41
C ARG A 278 34.76 -39.03 -0.34
N PHE A 279 35.14 -38.54 0.84
CA PHE A 279 36.50 -38.08 1.12
C PHE A 279 37.32 -39.19 1.78
N GLY A 280 38.58 -39.37 1.36
CA GLY A 280 39.44 -40.45 1.85
C GLY A 280 39.71 -40.41 3.36
N THR A 281 39.49 -39.26 4.00
CA THR A 281 39.65 -39.05 5.45
C THR A 281 38.41 -39.43 6.29
N GLU A 282 37.31 -39.87 5.67
CA GLU A 282 36.08 -40.27 6.39
C GLU A 282 36.30 -41.44 7.37
N ASN A 283 37.23 -42.35 7.08
CA ASN A 283 37.59 -43.47 7.96
C ASN A 283 38.26 -43.04 9.29
N LEU A 284 38.64 -41.75 9.42
CA LEU A 284 39.26 -41.18 10.62
C LEU A 284 38.30 -40.30 11.44
N GLY A 285 37.01 -40.23 11.08
CA GLY A 285 36.01 -39.39 11.78
C GLY A 285 36.19 -37.88 11.58
N LEU A 286 37.14 -37.48 10.72
CA LEU A 286 37.42 -36.11 10.33
C LEU A 286 36.78 -35.83 8.97
N ALA A 287 35.45 -35.89 8.91
CA ALA A 287 34.72 -35.47 7.73
C ALA A 287 34.76 -33.92 7.64
N PRO A 288 35.17 -33.33 6.50
CA PRO A 288 34.96 -31.90 6.27
C PRO A 288 33.47 -31.59 6.45
N LYS A 289 33.11 -30.42 7.01
CA LYS A 289 31.74 -29.92 6.87
C LYS A 289 31.39 -30.00 5.39
N LYS A 290 30.18 -30.48 5.04
CA LYS A 290 29.76 -30.67 3.64
C LYS A 290 29.82 -29.39 2.79
N PHE A 291 30.01 -28.21 3.41
CA PHE A 291 30.24 -26.94 2.73
C PHE A 291 31.74 -26.70 2.46
N LEU A 292 32.09 -26.57 1.19
CA LEU A 292 33.41 -26.21 0.70
C LEU A 292 33.40 -24.79 0.14
N ASN A 293 34.50 -24.05 0.31
CA ASN A 293 34.68 -22.78 -0.40
C ASN A 293 34.76 -23.04 -1.92
N GLY A 294 34.14 -22.17 -2.71
CA GLY A 294 34.11 -22.25 -4.18
C GLY A 294 35.50 -22.40 -4.81
N CYS A 295 36.53 -21.77 -4.25
CA CYS A 295 37.90 -21.93 -4.75
C CYS A 295 38.47 -23.34 -4.58
N LEU A 296 38.20 -23.98 -3.45
CA LEU A 296 38.65 -25.36 -3.22
C LEU A 296 37.79 -26.33 -4.04
N ALA A 297 36.47 -26.12 -4.05
CA ALA A 297 35.54 -26.94 -4.81
C ALA A 297 35.85 -26.92 -6.32
N GLU A 298 36.19 -25.77 -6.90
CA GLU A 298 36.55 -25.67 -8.33
C GLU A 298 37.79 -26.50 -8.67
N THR A 299 38.83 -26.38 -7.84
CA THR A 299 40.09 -27.12 -8.02
C THR A 299 39.84 -28.63 -7.95
N LEU A 300 39.02 -29.04 -6.99
CA LEU A 300 38.64 -30.44 -6.79
C LEU A 300 37.81 -30.96 -7.97
N VAL A 301 36.79 -30.22 -8.40
CA VAL A 301 35.90 -30.59 -9.51
C VAL A 301 36.67 -30.74 -10.83
N LEU A 302 37.58 -29.80 -11.14
CA LEU A 302 38.46 -29.92 -12.31
C LEU A 302 39.37 -31.15 -12.24
N ALA A 303 39.88 -31.48 -11.05
CA ALA A 303 40.70 -32.67 -10.86
C ALA A 303 39.91 -33.98 -10.98
N LEU A 304 38.65 -34.01 -10.56
CA LEU A 304 37.73 -35.14 -10.75
C LEU A 304 37.39 -35.35 -12.22
N GLU A 305 37.18 -34.26 -12.96
CA GLU A 305 36.92 -34.28 -14.40
C GLU A 305 38.20 -34.58 -15.22
N GLY A 306 39.38 -34.59 -14.57
CA GLY A 306 40.65 -34.85 -15.22
C GLY A 306 41.16 -33.68 -16.07
N ARG A 307 40.75 -32.45 -15.78
CA ARG A 307 41.09 -31.23 -16.53
C ARG A 307 42.16 -30.42 -15.81
N ALA A 308 43.42 -30.60 -16.23
CA ALA A 308 44.55 -29.79 -15.78
C ALA A 308 44.72 -28.57 -16.72
N GLU A 309 43.81 -27.62 -16.65
CA GLU A 309 43.87 -26.37 -17.41
C GLU A 309 43.76 -25.13 -16.51
N ALA A 310 44.28 -24.00 -16.99
CA ALA A 310 44.04 -22.72 -16.35
C ALA A 310 42.58 -22.31 -16.59
N PHE A 311 41.83 -22.01 -15.52
CA PHE A 311 40.38 -21.82 -15.63
C PHE A 311 39.94 -20.41 -15.20
N SER A 312 39.86 -20.14 -13.89
CA SER A 312 39.30 -18.88 -13.35
C SER A 312 40.33 -17.74 -13.24
N ILE A 313 41.17 -17.55 -14.24
CA ILE A 313 42.25 -16.54 -14.19
C ILE A 313 41.87 -15.24 -14.91
N GLY A 314 42.42 -14.12 -14.46
CA GLY A 314 42.20 -12.80 -15.07
C GLY A 314 40.99 -12.04 -14.51
N ARG A 315 40.70 -10.88 -15.14
CA ARG A 315 39.62 -9.97 -14.70
C ARG A 315 38.26 -10.41 -15.26
N GLU A 316 38.20 -10.72 -16.54
CA GLU A 316 36.96 -11.12 -17.20
C GLU A 316 36.80 -12.63 -17.12
N LEU A 317 35.73 -13.08 -16.49
CA LEU A 317 35.34 -14.48 -16.44
C LEU A 317 34.29 -14.71 -17.54
N PRO A 318 34.56 -15.55 -18.56
CA PRO A 318 33.57 -15.84 -19.58
C PRO A 318 32.33 -16.51 -18.96
N GLU A 319 31.14 -15.98 -19.27
CA GLU A 319 29.87 -16.51 -18.73
C GLU A 319 29.69 -17.99 -19.04
N GLU A 320 30.10 -18.43 -20.24
CA GLU A 320 30.04 -19.83 -20.65
C GLU A 320 30.91 -20.73 -19.77
N LYS A 321 32.11 -20.28 -19.40
CA LYS A 321 33.03 -21.01 -18.50
C LYS A 321 32.46 -21.09 -17.07
N VAL A 322 31.81 -20.03 -16.59
CA VAL A 322 31.13 -20.01 -15.29
C VAL A 322 29.98 -21.02 -15.24
N LEU A 323 29.14 -21.04 -16.29
CA LEU A 323 28.04 -22.00 -16.39
C LEU A 323 28.55 -23.43 -16.63
N GLU A 324 29.63 -23.59 -17.40
CA GLU A 324 30.29 -24.88 -17.65
C GLU A 324 30.78 -25.50 -16.34
N ILE A 325 31.58 -24.78 -15.54
CA ILE A 325 32.11 -25.33 -14.29
C ILE A 325 31.01 -25.62 -13.27
N GLY A 326 29.94 -24.83 -13.26
CA GLY A 326 28.75 -25.10 -12.45
C GLY A 326 28.08 -26.43 -12.80
N ARG A 327 27.88 -26.72 -14.09
CA ARG A 327 27.34 -28.01 -14.55
C ARG A 327 28.24 -29.19 -14.20
N ILE A 328 29.55 -29.02 -14.35
CA ILE A 328 30.53 -30.08 -14.01
C ILE A 328 30.53 -30.33 -12.49
N ALA A 329 30.44 -29.27 -11.68
CA ALA A 329 30.32 -29.40 -10.23
C ALA A 329 29.07 -30.20 -9.85
N GLU A 330 27.91 -29.84 -10.39
CA GLU A 330 26.64 -30.55 -10.14
C GLU A 330 26.71 -32.02 -10.56
N LEU A 331 27.30 -32.31 -11.72
CA LEU A 331 27.52 -33.67 -12.21
C LEU A 331 28.33 -34.52 -11.20
N HIS A 332 29.38 -33.95 -10.62
CA HIS A 332 30.21 -34.65 -9.62
C HIS A 332 29.62 -34.66 -8.21
N GLY A 333 28.42 -34.09 -8.00
CA GLY A 333 27.73 -34.09 -6.71
C GLY A 333 28.05 -32.89 -5.81
N PHE A 334 28.47 -31.77 -6.40
CA PHE A 334 28.69 -30.48 -5.72
C PHE A 334 27.65 -29.45 -6.18
N SER A 335 26.90 -28.86 -5.26
CA SER A 335 25.82 -27.91 -5.58
C SER A 335 25.84 -26.70 -4.65
N PRO A 336 25.49 -25.48 -5.11
CA PRO A 336 25.25 -24.34 -4.23
C PRO A 336 24.12 -24.58 -3.21
N SER A 337 23.23 -25.54 -3.49
CA SER A 337 22.14 -25.95 -2.60
C SER A 337 22.50 -27.21 -1.79
N PRO A 338 22.13 -27.30 -0.49
CA PRO A 338 21.43 -26.28 0.27
C PRO A 338 22.29 -25.05 0.57
N MET A 339 21.67 -23.87 0.62
CA MET A 339 22.34 -22.64 1.04
C MET A 339 22.81 -22.72 2.51
N ALA A 340 23.81 -21.93 2.84
CA ALA A 340 24.31 -21.78 4.20
C ALA A 340 24.33 -20.31 4.65
N SER A 341 24.22 -20.11 5.95
CA SER A 341 24.47 -18.83 6.62
C SER A 341 25.41 -19.08 7.79
N TYR A 342 26.55 -18.39 7.81
CA TYR A 342 27.60 -18.60 8.82
C TYR A 342 28.05 -20.07 8.97
N GLY A 343 28.09 -20.79 7.85
CA GLY A 343 28.49 -22.20 7.79
C GLY A 343 27.45 -23.20 8.29
N GLU A 344 26.23 -22.74 8.58
CA GLU A 344 25.09 -23.57 8.98
C GLU A 344 24.03 -23.62 7.87
N ARG A 345 23.38 -24.78 7.71
CA ARG A 345 22.42 -25.00 6.62
C ARG A 345 21.14 -24.17 6.81
N LEU A 346 20.75 -23.42 5.78
CA LEU A 346 19.46 -22.73 5.75
C LEU A 346 18.31 -23.70 5.42
N ARG A 347 17.21 -23.54 6.14
CA ARG A 347 15.95 -24.26 6.02
C ARG A 347 14.87 -23.30 5.53
N ASP A 348 13.74 -23.84 5.05
CA ASP A 348 12.63 -23.00 4.58
C ASP A 348 12.04 -22.10 5.69
N GLU A 349 12.15 -22.52 6.95
CA GLU A 349 11.79 -21.73 8.14
C GLU A 349 12.55 -20.39 8.19
N ASP A 350 13.81 -20.36 7.74
CA ASP A 350 14.64 -19.16 7.77
C ASP A 350 14.19 -18.11 6.73
N PHE A 351 13.41 -18.54 5.71
CA PHE A 351 12.82 -17.66 4.69
C PHE A 351 11.42 -17.16 5.05
N GLN A 352 10.71 -17.82 5.99
CA GLN A 352 9.33 -17.47 6.35
C GLN A 352 9.13 -16.01 6.80
N PRO A 353 9.97 -15.45 7.70
CA PRO A 353 9.81 -14.08 8.17
C PRO A 353 9.98 -13.03 7.07
N LEU A 354 10.71 -13.37 6.00
CA LEU A 354 11.01 -12.48 4.88
C LEU A 354 9.87 -12.43 3.87
N ARG A 355 9.09 -13.52 3.72
CA ARG A 355 8.00 -13.61 2.73
C ARG A 355 6.98 -12.47 2.82
N ARG A 356 6.70 -11.94 4.01
CA ARG A 356 5.76 -10.81 4.20
C ARG A 356 6.20 -9.50 3.54
N PHE A 357 7.49 -9.36 3.24
CA PHE A 357 8.07 -8.18 2.59
C PHE A 357 8.22 -8.34 1.07
N HIS A 358 8.15 -9.57 0.57
CA HIS A 358 8.34 -9.94 -0.83
C HIS A 358 7.06 -10.38 -1.53
N ARG A 359 6.09 -10.87 -0.75
CA ARG A 359 4.72 -10.97 -1.22
C ARG A 359 4.29 -9.56 -1.62
N ARG A 360 4.00 -9.37 -2.92
CA ARG A 360 2.92 -8.45 -3.29
C ARG A 360 1.77 -8.78 -2.34
N GLN A 361 1.04 -7.79 -1.84
CA GLN A 361 -0.18 -8.02 -1.07
C GLN A 361 -1.29 -8.69 -1.93
N ASP A 362 -0.94 -9.62 -2.79
CA ASP A 362 -1.77 -10.76 -3.16
C ASP A 362 -1.55 -11.82 -2.08
N VAL A 363 -2.06 -11.56 -0.87
CA VAL A 363 -2.69 -12.67 -0.17
C VAL A 363 -3.77 -13.10 -1.13
N ALA A 364 -3.55 -14.19 -1.86
CA ALA A 364 -4.61 -14.83 -2.62
C ALA A 364 -5.80 -14.87 -1.65
N PRO A 365 -6.86 -14.11 -1.94
CA PRO A 365 -7.98 -14.08 -1.03
C PRO A 365 -8.44 -15.52 -0.80
N PRO A 366 -9.09 -15.86 0.33
CA PRO A 366 -9.80 -17.14 0.40
C PRO A 366 -10.54 -17.35 -0.92
N ALA A 367 -10.59 -18.59 -1.42
CA ALA A 367 -10.97 -18.92 -2.80
C ALA A 367 -12.28 -18.27 -3.32
N ASP A 368 -13.05 -17.61 -2.44
CA ASP A 368 -14.00 -16.55 -2.77
C ASP A 368 -14.10 -15.47 -1.64
N LEU A 369 -13.15 -14.52 -1.52
CA LEU A 369 -13.19 -13.42 -0.53
C LEU A 369 -14.43 -12.56 -0.67
N ARG A 370 -14.95 -12.45 -1.88
CA ARG A 370 -16.21 -11.77 -2.15
C ARG A 370 -17.36 -12.49 -1.45
N ALA A 371 -17.50 -13.81 -1.63
CA ALA A 371 -18.53 -14.58 -0.93
C ALA A 371 -18.36 -14.52 0.59
N GLU A 372 -17.14 -14.57 1.10
CA GLU A 372 -16.89 -14.47 2.54
C GLU A 372 -17.27 -13.08 3.09
N ALA A 373 -16.90 -12.01 2.40
CA ALA A 373 -17.29 -10.65 2.76
C ALA A 373 -18.82 -10.48 2.75
N LEU A 374 -19.50 -10.98 1.71
CA LEU A 374 -20.95 -10.93 1.61
C LEU A 374 -21.64 -11.79 2.70
N ARG A 375 -21.09 -12.96 3.02
CA ARG A 375 -21.58 -13.82 4.11
C ARG A 375 -21.47 -13.11 5.44
N CYS A 376 -20.30 -12.56 5.76
CA CYS A 376 -20.05 -11.83 7.00
C CYS A 376 -20.94 -10.58 7.11
N PHE A 377 -21.11 -9.81 6.03
CA PHE A 377 -21.99 -8.66 6.00
C PHE A 377 -23.45 -9.05 6.30
N GLY A 378 -23.95 -10.12 5.67
CA GLY A 378 -25.32 -10.60 5.91
C GLY A 378 -25.54 -11.16 7.31
N GLN A 379 -24.54 -11.84 7.88
CA GLN A 379 -24.68 -12.49 9.19
C GLN A 379 -24.42 -11.56 10.36
N HIS A 380 -23.53 -10.58 10.21
CA HIS A 380 -23.02 -9.79 11.33
C HIS A 380 -23.31 -8.28 11.22
N ILE A 381 -23.79 -7.79 10.08
CA ILE A 381 -24.04 -6.35 9.88
C ILE A 381 -25.52 -6.09 9.52
N ASN A 382 -25.98 -6.52 8.34
CA ASN A 382 -27.36 -6.25 7.90
C ASN A 382 -27.85 -7.27 6.84
N PRO A 383 -28.66 -8.28 7.22
CA PRO A 383 -29.15 -9.29 6.28
C PRO A 383 -30.09 -8.73 5.22
N VAL A 384 -31.01 -7.83 5.59
CA VAL A 384 -31.99 -7.26 4.65
C VAL A 384 -31.31 -6.37 3.62
N LEU A 385 -30.29 -5.60 4.02
CA LEU A 385 -29.52 -4.78 3.08
C LEU A 385 -28.68 -5.65 2.13
N ARG A 386 -28.16 -6.79 2.59
CA ARG A 386 -27.52 -7.76 1.71
C ARG A 386 -28.49 -8.30 0.66
N GLU A 387 -29.69 -8.70 1.09
CA GLU A 387 -30.74 -9.19 0.19
C GLU A 387 -31.15 -8.11 -0.82
N PHE A 388 -31.25 -6.86 -0.36
CA PHE A 388 -31.49 -5.71 -1.23
C PHE A 388 -30.39 -5.54 -2.29
N TYR A 389 -29.12 -5.63 -1.89
CA TYR A 389 -28.00 -5.55 -2.84
C TYR A 389 -28.06 -6.67 -3.86
N GLN A 390 -28.30 -7.90 -3.40
CA GLN A 390 -28.42 -9.09 -4.25
C GLN A 390 -29.60 -8.98 -5.24
N PHE A 391 -30.76 -8.56 -4.77
CA PHE A 391 -31.97 -8.40 -5.59
C PHE A 391 -31.77 -7.36 -6.70
N ASN A 392 -30.97 -6.32 -6.43
CA ASN A 392 -30.68 -5.26 -7.40
C ASN A 392 -29.39 -5.51 -8.21
N HIS A 393 -28.67 -6.60 -7.96
CA HIS A 393 -27.39 -6.94 -8.58
C HIS A 393 -26.31 -5.86 -8.37
N ILE A 394 -26.20 -5.36 -7.14
CA ILE A 394 -25.26 -4.30 -6.72
C ILE A 394 -24.41 -4.72 -5.50
N GLU A 395 -24.35 -6.02 -5.18
CA GLU A 395 -23.57 -6.60 -4.08
C GLU A 395 -22.06 -6.65 -4.37
N ARG A 396 -21.46 -5.47 -4.58
CA ARG A 396 -20.04 -5.31 -4.87
C ARG A 396 -19.21 -5.26 -3.60
N VAL A 397 -17.98 -5.74 -3.72
CA VAL A 397 -16.97 -5.64 -2.67
C VAL A 397 -15.76 -4.91 -3.26
N PHE A 398 -15.62 -3.62 -2.96
CA PHE A 398 -14.54 -2.78 -3.45
C PHE A 398 -13.23 -3.03 -2.71
N THR A 399 -12.11 -3.07 -3.43
CA THR A 399 -10.76 -3.27 -2.88
C THR A 399 -9.87 -2.04 -3.03
N GLN A 400 -10.11 -1.23 -4.05
CA GLN A 400 -9.29 -0.07 -4.38
C GLN A 400 -10.19 1.10 -4.76
N GLY A 401 -9.74 2.31 -4.44
CA GLY A 401 -10.35 3.55 -4.89
C GLY A 401 -9.28 4.60 -5.15
N GLU A 402 -9.37 5.30 -6.28
CA GLU A 402 -8.44 6.37 -6.65
C GLU A 402 -9.19 7.44 -7.45
N GLY A 403 -9.12 8.69 -6.98
CA GLY A 403 -9.79 9.81 -7.63
C GLY A 403 -11.31 9.58 -7.70
N CYS A 404 -11.86 9.49 -8.90
CA CYS A 404 -13.28 9.20 -9.13
C CYS A 404 -13.60 7.71 -9.33
N TRP A 405 -12.62 6.81 -9.24
CA TRP A 405 -12.78 5.41 -9.61
C TRP A 405 -12.69 4.46 -8.43
N LEU A 406 -13.50 3.41 -8.48
CA LEU A 406 -13.47 2.26 -7.58
C LEU A 406 -13.23 0.97 -8.37
N THR A 407 -12.49 0.03 -7.79
CA THR A 407 -12.27 -1.30 -8.36
C THR A 407 -12.77 -2.37 -7.39
N ASP A 408 -13.59 -3.31 -7.86
CA ASP A 408 -14.10 -4.43 -7.07
C ASP A 408 -13.19 -5.67 -7.11
N LEU A 409 -13.49 -6.64 -6.24
CA LEU A 409 -12.79 -7.93 -6.18
C LEU A 409 -12.88 -8.73 -7.49
N ASP A 410 -13.88 -8.46 -8.33
CA ASP A 410 -14.09 -9.15 -9.61
C ASP A 410 -13.33 -8.44 -10.76
N GLY A 411 -12.57 -7.38 -10.46
CA GLY A 411 -11.81 -6.59 -11.44
C GLY A 411 -12.64 -5.52 -12.16
N GLY A 412 -13.91 -5.35 -11.79
CA GLY A 412 -14.79 -4.31 -12.33
C GLY A 412 -14.33 -2.93 -11.88
N ARG A 413 -14.22 -2.00 -12.83
CA ARG A 413 -13.91 -0.58 -12.55
C ARG A 413 -15.16 0.26 -12.69
N TYR A 414 -15.38 1.14 -11.72
CA TYR A 414 -16.59 1.96 -11.65
C TYR A 414 -16.28 3.43 -11.37
N LEU A 415 -16.90 4.31 -12.14
CA LEU A 415 -16.90 5.75 -11.93
C LEU A 415 -17.93 6.12 -10.85
N ASP A 416 -17.46 6.76 -9.79
CA ASP A 416 -18.23 7.01 -8.57
C ASP A 416 -18.95 8.36 -8.60
N PHE A 417 -20.27 8.31 -8.84
CA PHE A 417 -21.18 9.47 -8.72
C PHE A 417 -21.97 9.48 -7.40
N VAL A 418 -21.60 8.62 -6.44
CA VAL A 418 -22.13 8.60 -5.08
C VAL A 418 -21.18 9.33 -4.12
N ALA A 419 -19.87 9.14 -4.30
CA ALA A 419 -18.79 9.79 -3.54
C ALA A 419 -18.99 9.73 -2.01
N GLY A 420 -19.41 8.55 -1.51
CA GLY A 420 -19.68 8.34 -0.08
C GLY A 420 -20.79 9.26 0.46
N TYR A 421 -21.79 9.56 -0.36
CA TYR A 421 -22.87 10.51 -0.04
C TYR A 421 -22.35 11.94 0.22
N GLY A 422 -21.25 12.30 -0.43
CA GLY A 422 -20.65 13.64 -0.41
C GLY A 422 -19.49 13.81 0.56
N CYS A 423 -18.89 12.72 1.08
CA CYS A 423 -17.69 12.80 1.94
C CYS A 423 -16.36 12.69 1.17
N LEU A 424 -16.40 12.50 -0.14
CA LEU A 424 -15.23 12.31 -0.99
C LEU A 424 -15.05 13.46 -2.00
N ASN A 425 -15.17 14.72 -1.56
CA ASN A 425 -14.96 15.88 -2.45
C ASN A 425 -13.57 15.85 -3.12
N THR A 426 -12.53 15.40 -2.43
CA THR A 426 -11.16 15.27 -2.98
C THR A 426 -10.93 13.98 -3.77
N GLY A 427 -11.95 13.13 -3.92
CA GLY A 427 -11.82 11.79 -4.48
C GLY A 427 -11.25 10.77 -3.48
N HIS A 428 -11.24 9.52 -3.91
CA HIS A 428 -10.69 8.39 -3.15
C HIS A 428 -9.16 8.51 -3.04
N ASN A 429 -8.63 8.33 -1.83
CA ASN A 429 -7.19 8.23 -1.57
C ASN A 429 -6.35 9.39 -2.12
N HIS A 430 -6.82 10.63 -1.96
CA HIS A 430 -6.11 11.80 -2.48
C HIS A 430 -4.64 11.85 -2.00
N PRO A 431 -3.64 11.94 -2.90
CA PRO A 431 -2.23 11.77 -2.52
C PRO A 431 -1.76 12.70 -1.40
N LYS A 432 -2.17 13.99 -1.44
CA LYS A 432 -1.79 14.98 -0.41
C LYS A 432 -2.40 14.68 0.97
N VAL A 433 -3.63 14.16 1.02
CA VAL A 433 -4.28 13.79 2.29
C VAL A 433 -3.59 12.55 2.87
N ASN A 434 -3.34 11.55 2.03
CA ASN A 434 -2.64 10.34 2.43
C ASN A 434 -1.21 10.63 2.92
N GLN A 435 -0.48 11.50 2.23
CA GLN A 435 0.85 11.92 2.65
C GLN A 435 0.83 12.60 4.02
N ALA A 436 -0.14 13.49 4.28
CA ALA A 436 -0.29 14.15 5.57
C ALA A 436 -0.55 13.16 6.71
N LEU A 437 -1.43 12.17 6.48
CA LEU A 437 -1.73 11.13 7.46
C LEU A 437 -0.54 10.20 7.70
N GLN A 438 0.18 9.80 6.65
CA GLN A 438 1.40 8.99 6.77
C GLN A 438 2.48 9.73 7.55
N ALA A 439 2.74 11.00 7.21
CA ALA A 439 3.70 11.84 7.90
C ALA A 439 3.33 12.02 9.38
N PHE A 440 2.04 12.19 9.69
CA PHE A 440 1.56 12.26 11.07
C PHE A 440 1.96 11.04 11.88
N LEU A 441 1.72 9.84 11.33
CA LEU A 441 2.03 8.57 11.99
C LEU A 441 3.54 8.33 12.10
N GLN A 442 4.30 8.63 11.04
CA GLN A 442 5.76 8.51 11.02
C GLN A 442 6.42 9.40 12.06
N ASN A 443 5.91 10.62 12.24
CA ASN A 443 6.39 11.58 13.25
C ASN A 443 5.86 11.30 14.66
N GLN A 444 5.10 10.20 14.86
CA GLN A 444 4.56 9.77 16.16
C GLN A 444 3.76 10.87 16.87
N HIS A 445 3.04 11.69 16.11
CA HIS A 445 2.22 12.75 16.71
C HIS A 445 1.09 12.16 17.58
N PRO A 446 0.83 12.75 18.77
CA PRO A 446 -0.21 12.23 19.66
C PRO A 446 -1.61 12.56 19.13
N THR A 447 -2.50 11.56 19.10
CA THR A 447 -3.85 11.71 18.53
C THR A 447 -4.86 12.31 19.51
N PHE A 448 -5.16 11.66 20.63
CA PHE A 448 -6.24 12.05 21.55
C PHE A 448 -5.71 12.64 22.85
N VAL A 449 -5.36 13.92 22.81
CA VAL A 449 -4.76 14.64 23.95
C VAL A 449 -5.45 15.97 24.25
N GLN A 450 -6.55 16.26 23.57
CA GLN A 450 -7.21 17.56 23.49
C GLN A 450 -7.92 18.03 24.77
N TYR A 451 -8.24 17.11 25.69
CA TYR A 451 -8.82 17.44 27.02
C TYR A 451 -7.82 17.29 28.17
N VAL A 452 -6.56 16.98 27.86
CA VAL A 452 -5.46 16.91 28.84
C VAL A 452 -4.28 17.83 28.49
N SER A 453 -4.31 18.43 27.30
CA SER A 453 -3.29 19.32 26.75
C SER A 453 -3.86 20.16 25.60
N VAL A 454 -3.08 21.10 25.08
CA VAL A 454 -3.44 21.87 23.88
C VAL A 454 -3.12 21.04 22.61
N PRO A 455 -4.11 20.67 21.79
CA PRO A 455 -3.90 19.83 20.61
C PRO A 455 -3.41 20.62 19.40
N LEU A 456 -2.13 20.47 19.03
CA LEU A 456 -1.48 21.24 17.96
C LEU A 456 -2.25 21.29 16.63
N HIS A 457 -2.57 20.15 16.02
CA HIS A 457 -3.19 20.10 14.69
C HIS A 457 -4.63 20.58 14.75
N THR A 458 -5.34 20.29 15.83
CA THR A 458 -6.71 20.76 16.05
C THR A 458 -6.78 22.27 16.25
N SER A 459 -5.80 22.86 16.95
CA SER A 459 -5.68 24.32 17.06
C SER A 459 -5.43 24.98 15.71
N LEU A 460 -4.55 24.41 14.88
CA LEU A 460 -4.30 24.90 13.52
C LEU A 460 -5.53 24.74 12.62
N LEU A 461 -6.27 23.64 12.74
CA LEU A 461 -7.52 23.44 12.01
C LEU A 461 -8.59 24.45 12.41
N ALA A 462 -8.73 24.75 13.71
CA ALA A 462 -9.67 25.76 14.18
C ALA A 462 -9.37 27.12 13.57
N GLN A 463 -8.09 27.55 13.59
CA GLN A 463 -7.66 28.77 12.93
C GLN A 463 -8.00 28.76 11.44
N ARG A 464 -7.61 27.69 10.73
CA ARG A 464 -7.82 27.58 9.28
C ARG A 464 -9.29 27.63 8.91
N LEU A 465 -10.16 26.99 9.69
CA LEU A 465 -11.61 27.04 9.50
C LEU A 465 -12.16 28.44 9.75
N SER A 466 -11.71 29.13 10.80
CA SER A 466 -12.14 30.51 11.07
C SER A 466 -11.67 31.51 10.01
N GLU A 467 -10.48 31.31 9.42
CA GLU A 467 -9.99 32.14 8.31
C GLU A 467 -10.81 31.96 7.02
N LEU A 468 -11.36 30.76 6.80
CA LEU A 468 -12.14 30.44 5.60
C LEU A 468 -13.63 30.74 5.76
N ALA A 469 -14.16 30.58 6.98
CA ALA A 469 -15.58 30.74 7.27
C ALA A 469 -16.06 32.18 7.01
N PRO A 470 -17.34 32.37 6.62
CA PRO A 470 -17.90 33.70 6.43
C PRO A 470 -18.03 34.45 7.78
N GLY A 471 -17.80 35.76 7.77
CA GLY A 471 -18.03 36.63 8.92
C GLY A 471 -17.04 36.43 10.08
N ASP A 472 -17.56 36.36 11.31
CA ASP A 472 -16.80 36.33 12.57
C ASP A 472 -16.90 34.98 13.31
N LEU A 473 -16.93 33.88 12.55
CA LEU A 473 -17.03 32.51 13.09
C LEU A 473 -15.67 32.01 13.65
N GLU A 474 -15.33 32.48 14.84
CA GLU A 474 -14.02 32.32 15.48
C GLU A 474 -13.87 31.13 16.46
N ARG A 475 -14.97 30.45 16.82
CA ARG A 475 -14.94 29.35 17.80
C ARG A 475 -15.43 28.08 17.16
N VAL A 476 -14.62 27.01 17.27
CA VAL A 476 -14.90 25.71 16.67
C VAL A 476 -14.94 24.64 17.74
N PHE A 477 -16.05 23.91 17.79
CA PHE A 477 -16.12 22.63 18.49
C PHE A 477 -15.95 21.50 17.47
N PHE A 478 -15.10 20.52 17.79
CA PHE A 478 -14.87 19.36 16.93
C PHE A 478 -15.55 18.11 17.49
N SER A 479 -16.26 17.42 16.60
CA SER A 479 -16.94 16.14 16.84
C SER A 479 -16.47 15.11 15.82
N ASN A 480 -17.14 13.95 15.74
CA ASN A 480 -16.72 12.83 14.90
C ASN A 480 -17.60 12.64 13.65
N SER A 481 -18.70 13.39 13.55
CA SER A 481 -19.66 13.24 12.45
C SER A 481 -20.58 14.45 12.32
N GLY A 482 -21.33 14.52 11.23
CA GLY A 482 -22.31 15.56 11.00
C GLY A 482 -23.41 15.59 12.07
N THR A 483 -23.97 14.43 12.43
CA THR A 483 -25.04 14.35 13.44
C THR A 483 -24.55 14.82 14.81
N GLU A 484 -23.29 14.54 15.19
CA GLU A 484 -22.72 15.07 16.44
C GLU A 484 -22.45 16.58 16.36
N ALA A 485 -22.05 17.10 15.20
CA ALA A 485 -21.87 18.53 14.99
C ALA A 485 -23.22 19.29 15.06
N ILE A 486 -24.31 18.67 14.63
CA ILE A 486 -25.68 19.18 14.84
C ILE A 486 -26.06 19.16 16.32
N GLU A 487 -25.80 18.07 17.05
CA GLU A 487 -26.05 18.02 18.50
C GLU A 487 -25.28 19.16 19.23
N ALA A 488 -24.03 19.41 18.83
CA ALA A 488 -23.22 20.50 19.36
C ALA A 488 -23.83 21.89 19.06
N ALA A 489 -24.32 22.09 17.83
CA ALA A 489 -24.98 23.32 17.41
C ALA A 489 -26.27 23.59 18.21
N LEU A 490 -27.11 22.56 18.35
CA LEU A 490 -28.35 22.63 19.12
C LEU A 490 -28.06 22.97 20.60
N LYS A 491 -27.11 22.27 21.22
CA LYS A 491 -26.72 22.53 22.62
C LYS A 491 -26.14 23.93 22.81
N LEU A 492 -25.30 24.40 21.89
CA LEU A 492 -24.75 25.75 21.92
C LEU A 492 -25.88 26.80 21.90
N ALA A 493 -26.80 26.68 20.95
CA ALA A 493 -27.92 27.61 20.84
C ALA A 493 -28.84 27.57 22.06
N MET A 494 -29.17 26.37 22.57
CA MET A 494 -30.00 26.22 23.78
C MET A 494 -29.36 26.83 25.02
N ALA A 495 -28.06 26.58 25.25
CA ALA A 495 -27.33 27.12 26.38
C ALA A 495 -27.19 28.65 26.31
N ALA A 496 -26.94 29.19 25.12
CA ALA A 496 -26.80 30.62 24.88
C ALA A 496 -28.13 31.38 25.04
N MET A 497 -29.23 30.87 24.47
CA MET A 497 -30.47 31.62 24.36
C MET A 497 -31.42 31.42 25.53
N ARG A 498 -31.32 30.29 26.24
CA ARG A 498 -32.26 29.88 27.32
C ARG A 498 -33.75 29.90 26.89
N ARG A 499 -34.01 29.90 25.58
CA ARG A 499 -35.31 29.78 24.93
C ARG A 499 -35.39 28.37 24.36
N PRO A 500 -36.36 27.53 24.79
CA PRO A 500 -36.27 26.08 24.59
C PRO A 500 -36.78 25.61 23.23
N ARG A 501 -37.37 26.49 22.41
CA ARG A 501 -37.99 26.10 21.14
C ARG A 501 -37.03 26.24 19.97
N VAL A 502 -36.96 25.20 19.15
CA VAL A 502 -36.13 25.14 17.94
C VAL A 502 -37.03 24.91 16.73
N LEU A 503 -36.86 25.73 15.70
CA LEU A 503 -37.54 25.56 14.42
C LEU A 503 -36.63 24.82 13.44
N TYR A 504 -37.21 23.97 12.59
CA TYR A 504 -36.53 23.33 11.47
C TYR A 504 -37.45 23.26 10.25
N CYS A 505 -36.89 22.99 9.08
CA CYS A 505 -37.67 22.86 7.85
C CYS A 505 -38.19 21.44 7.64
N ASP A 506 -39.43 21.32 7.14
CA ASP A 506 -39.95 20.05 6.62
C ASP A 506 -39.03 19.51 5.52
N ASN A 507 -38.97 18.18 5.37
CA ASN A 507 -38.10 17.47 4.43
C ASN A 507 -36.57 17.64 4.63
N GLY A 508 -36.12 18.45 5.60
CA GLY A 508 -34.70 18.61 5.95
C GLY A 508 -34.07 17.37 6.57
N TYR A 509 -32.74 17.25 6.48
CA TYR A 509 -31.97 16.13 7.03
C TYR A 509 -30.75 16.61 7.83
N HIS A 510 -30.81 16.47 9.16
CA HIS A 510 -29.75 16.95 10.05
C HIS A 510 -29.07 15.81 10.85
N GLY A 511 -29.43 14.56 10.58
CA GLY A 511 -28.79 13.40 11.20
C GLY A 511 -29.76 12.44 11.87
N LYS A 512 -29.21 11.48 12.60
CA LYS A 512 -29.97 10.32 13.12
C LYS A 512 -29.69 10.01 14.59
N THR A 513 -28.84 10.77 15.29
CA THR A 513 -28.86 10.79 16.76
C THR A 513 -30.16 11.41 17.25
N LEU A 514 -30.65 11.04 18.43
CA LEU A 514 -32.02 11.41 18.83
C LEU A 514 -32.28 12.93 18.87
N GLY A 515 -31.28 13.76 19.19
CA GLY A 515 -31.44 15.22 19.15
C GLY A 515 -31.47 15.75 17.71
N ALA A 516 -30.50 15.39 16.89
CA ALA A 516 -30.49 15.74 15.47
C ALA A 516 -31.71 15.20 14.69
N LEU A 517 -32.21 14.02 15.07
CA LEU A 517 -33.41 13.41 14.51
C LEU A 517 -34.68 14.20 14.89
N SER A 518 -34.67 14.90 16.03
CA SER A 518 -35.78 15.76 16.47
C SER A 518 -35.99 16.97 15.56
N VAL A 519 -34.93 17.40 14.87
CA VAL A 519 -34.96 18.49 13.88
C VAL A 519 -34.89 18.00 12.44
N THR A 520 -34.84 16.69 12.19
CA THR A 520 -34.90 16.13 10.82
C THR A 520 -36.36 16.06 10.34
N GLY A 521 -36.68 16.69 9.21
CA GLY A 521 -38.04 16.95 8.74
C GLY A 521 -38.75 15.80 8.01
N ARG A 522 -38.41 14.53 8.28
CA ARG A 522 -38.97 13.37 7.54
C ARG A 522 -39.50 12.27 8.45
N ASP A 523 -40.83 12.07 8.45
CA ASP A 523 -41.52 11.12 9.33
C ASP A 523 -41.01 9.68 9.23
N LYS A 524 -40.64 9.21 8.02
CA LYS A 524 -40.11 7.84 7.84
C LYS A 524 -38.90 7.52 8.72
N HIS A 525 -38.08 8.52 9.06
CA HIS A 525 -36.93 8.35 9.93
C HIS A 525 -37.28 8.54 11.42
N ARG A 526 -38.41 9.18 11.73
CA ARG A 526 -38.78 9.65 13.08
C ARG A 526 -39.82 8.76 13.76
N ASP A 527 -40.82 8.30 13.02
CA ASP A 527 -42.02 7.65 13.56
C ASP A 527 -41.71 6.51 14.53
N PRO A 528 -40.74 5.60 14.25
CA PRO A 528 -40.41 4.52 15.17
C PRO A 528 -39.80 4.98 16.51
N PHE A 529 -39.34 6.23 16.62
CA PHE A 529 -38.60 6.77 17.76
C PHE A 529 -39.36 7.87 18.51
N LYS A 530 -40.61 8.17 18.13
CA LYS A 530 -41.45 9.16 18.83
C LYS A 530 -41.82 8.65 20.24
N PRO A 531 -41.90 9.54 21.27
CA PRO A 531 -41.65 10.98 21.21
C PRO A 531 -40.15 11.33 21.17
N LEU A 532 -39.81 12.34 20.36
CA LEU A 532 -38.47 12.93 20.23
C LEU A 532 -38.31 14.15 21.16
N LEU A 533 -37.24 14.95 21.03
CA LEU A 533 -37.06 16.13 21.87
C LEU A 533 -38.28 17.06 21.75
N PRO A 534 -38.84 17.53 22.89
CA PRO A 534 -39.98 18.43 22.87
C PRO A 534 -39.58 19.80 22.30
N ARG A 535 -40.58 20.58 21.86
CA ARG A 535 -40.41 21.96 21.37
C ARG A 535 -39.47 22.08 20.15
N CYS A 536 -39.41 21.04 19.34
CA CYS A 536 -38.84 21.09 17.99
C CYS A 536 -40.01 21.12 17.00
N ASP A 537 -40.24 22.26 16.34
CA ASP A 537 -41.38 22.43 15.43
C ASP A 537 -40.93 22.60 13.97
N SER A 538 -41.65 21.93 13.08
CA SER A 538 -41.41 22.00 11.64
C SER A 538 -42.13 23.23 11.05
N ILE A 539 -41.46 23.93 10.14
CA ILE A 539 -42.08 24.89 9.22
C ILE A 539 -41.83 24.47 7.76
N PRO A 540 -42.65 24.91 6.79
CA PRO A 540 -42.38 24.63 5.38
C PRO A 540 -41.06 25.27 4.91
N PHE A 541 -40.24 24.53 4.17
CA PHE A 541 -39.00 25.04 3.57
C PHE A 541 -39.31 26.12 2.53
N GLY A 542 -38.62 27.27 2.62
CA GLY A 542 -38.83 28.40 1.71
C GLY A 542 -39.99 29.33 2.10
N ASP A 543 -40.70 29.07 3.20
CA ASP A 543 -41.83 29.91 3.66
C ASP A 543 -41.40 30.89 4.75
N LEU A 544 -41.11 32.13 4.33
CA LEU A 544 -40.75 33.22 5.24
C LEU A 544 -41.89 33.67 6.14
N HIS A 545 -43.14 33.56 5.68
CA HIS A 545 -44.29 33.98 6.46
C HIS A 545 -44.53 33.02 7.64
N ALA A 546 -44.38 31.72 7.40
CA ALA A 546 -44.42 30.72 8.46
C ALA A 546 -43.30 30.93 9.49
N LEU A 547 -42.07 31.23 9.02
CA LEU A 547 -40.94 31.55 9.90
C LEU A 547 -41.23 32.79 10.75
N GLU A 548 -41.61 33.92 10.13
CA GLU A 548 -41.89 35.17 10.83
C GLU A 548 -43.01 35.00 11.87
N THR A 549 -44.10 34.31 11.49
CA THR A 549 -45.22 34.02 12.40
C THR A 549 -44.78 33.21 13.62
N ALA A 550 -43.89 32.23 13.43
CA ALA A 550 -43.34 31.44 14.54
C ALA A 550 -42.41 32.29 15.44
N LEU A 551 -41.55 33.12 14.85
CA LEU A 551 -40.62 33.99 15.57
C LEU A 551 -41.33 35.09 16.38
N GLN A 552 -42.47 35.60 15.90
CA GLN A 552 -43.29 36.59 16.60
C GLN A 552 -43.82 36.10 17.96
N GLN A 553 -43.88 34.78 18.20
CA GLN A 553 -44.31 34.21 19.48
C GLN A 553 -43.32 34.46 20.62
N GLY A 554 -42.07 34.81 20.30
CA GLY A 554 -41.11 35.24 21.30
C GLY A 554 -40.49 34.11 22.13
N ASP A 555 -40.67 32.83 21.77
CA ASP A 555 -40.13 31.68 22.51
C ASP A 555 -39.10 30.84 21.74
N VAL A 556 -38.83 31.18 20.48
CA VAL A 556 -37.88 30.49 19.58
C VAL A 556 -36.44 30.92 19.89
N GLY A 557 -35.59 29.96 20.24
CA GLY A 557 -34.17 30.19 20.48
C GLY A 557 -33.28 29.98 19.25
N ALA A 558 -33.67 29.06 18.36
CA ALA A 558 -32.88 28.75 17.17
C ALA A 558 -33.75 28.33 15.98
N PHE A 559 -33.25 28.61 14.78
CA PHE A 559 -33.77 28.09 13.53
C PHE A 559 -32.64 27.38 12.77
N ILE A 560 -32.84 26.10 12.46
CA ILE A 560 -31.90 25.28 11.71
C ILE A 560 -32.42 24.97 10.31
N LEU A 561 -31.55 25.11 9.31
CA LEU A 561 -31.83 24.80 7.91
C LEU A 561 -30.57 24.41 7.13
N GLU A 562 -30.76 23.71 6.02
CA GLU A 562 -29.75 23.52 4.96
C GLU A 562 -29.87 24.68 3.95
N PRO A 563 -28.76 25.15 3.32
CA PRO A 563 -28.85 26.09 2.19
C PRO A 563 -29.61 25.52 1.00
N ILE A 564 -29.40 24.22 0.72
CA ILE A 564 -30.07 23.42 -0.29
C ILE A 564 -30.36 22.08 0.38
N GLN A 565 -31.62 21.65 0.43
CA GLN A 565 -31.97 20.36 1.05
C GLN A 565 -31.46 19.20 0.19
N GLY A 566 -30.41 18.51 0.64
CA GLY A 566 -29.77 17.48 -0.17
C GLY A 566 -30.57 16.19 -0.21
N GLU A 567 -30.80 15.58 0.96
CA GLU A 567 -31.55 14.33 1.06
C GLU A 567 -33.03 14.49 0.69
N GLY A 568 -33.56 15.72 0.79
CA GLY A 568 -34.89 16.12 0.34
C GLY A 568 -35.10 16.07 -1.18
N GLY A 569 -34.03 15.85 -1.95
CA GLY A 569 -34.05 15.81 -3.41
C GLY A 569 -33.38 17.01 -4.05
N VAL A 570 -32.32 17.58 -3.46
CA VAL A 570 -31.62 18.78 -3.97
C VAL A 570 -32.62 19.93 -4.22
N ILE A 571 -33.35 20.31 -3.19
CA ILE A 571 -34.39 21.34 -3.25
C ILE A 571 -33.79 22.70 -2.89
N PHE A 572 -33.98 23.66 -3.78
CA PHE A 572 -33.54 25.04 -3.60
C PHE A 572 -34.64 25.85 -2.90
N PRO A 573 -34.27 26.73 -1.95
CA PRO A 573 -35.21 27.72 -1.47
C PRO A 573 -35.45 28.79 -2.56
N PRO A 574 -36.50 29.62 -2.43
CA PRO A 574 -36.68 30.80 -3.28
C PRO A 574 -35.46 31.73 -3.22
N ALA A 575 -35.19 32.45 -4.31
CA ALA A 575 -34.06 33.39 -4.35
C ALA A 575 -34.16 34.47 -3.26
N GLY A 576 -33.06 34.70 -2.54
CA GLY A 576 -33.00 35.68 -1.45
C GLY A 576 -33.67 35.20 -0.15
N TYR A 577 -34.05 33.92 -0.08
CA TYR A 577 -34.64 33.34 1.12
C TYR A 577 -33.64 33.33 2.28
N LEU A 578 -32.37 32.95 2.06
CA LEU A 578 -31.39 32.85 3.15
C LEU A 578 -31.05 34.25 3.71
N GLN A 579 -30.97 35.27 2.84
CA GLN A 579 -30.81 36.67 3.28
C GLN A 579 -31.97 37.13 4.17
N GLN A 580 -33.21 36.80 3.78
CA GLN A 580 -34.40 37.18 4.54
C GLN A 580 -34.51 36.40 5.86
N VAL A 581 -34.18 35.10 5.86
CA VAL A 581 -34.04 34.29 7.08
C VAL A 581 -33.03 34.94 8.03
N ARG A 582 -31.86 35.32 7.54
CA ARG A 582 -30.83 35.98 8.36
C ARG A 582 -31.34 37.29 8.97
N ALA A 583 -32.03 38.11 8.18
CA ALA A 583 -32.63 39.36 8.66
C ALA A 583 -33.68 39.10 9.75
N LEU A 584 -34.58 38.14 9.55
CA LEU A 584 -35.60 37.75 10.53
C LEU A 584 -34.99 37.19 11.82
N CYS A 585 -34.02 36.27 11.72
CA CYS A 585 -33.31 35.73 12.88
C CYS A 585 -32.64 36.84 13.70
N THR A 586 -32.03 37.82 13.03
CA THR A 586 -31.43 38.99 13.69
C THR A 586 -32.48 39.86 14.39
N ALA A 587 -33.59 40.17 13.70
CA ALA A 587 -34.66 41.01 14.25
C ALA A 587 -35.35 40.41 15.48
N HIS A 588 -35.37 39.08 15.59
CA HIS A 588 -36.07 38.35 16.66
C HIS A 588 -35.15 37.75 17.74
N ASP A 589 -33.84 38.08 17.71
CA ASP A 589 -32.81 37.47 18.57
C ASP A 589 -32.93 35.94 18.58
N CYS A 590 -32.86 35.35 17.39
CA CYS A 590 -32.93 33.91 17.15
C CYS A 590 -31.64 33.45 16.47
N VAL A 591 -31.04 32.38 16.98
CA VAL A 591 -29.80 31.82 16.44
C VAL A 591 -30.09 31.11 15.11
N MET A 592 -29.47 31.58 14.03
CA MET A 592 -29.49 30.92 12.73
C MET A 592 -28.39 29.86 12.68
N ILE A 593 -28.79 28.59 12.60
CA ILE A 593 -27.91 27.44 12.43
C ILE A 593 -27.97 27.00 10.97
N LEU A 594 -26.85 27.09 10.26
CA LEU A 594 -26.77 26.67 8.87
C LEU A 594 -26.02 25.33 8.77
N ASP A 595 -26.75 24.30 8.36
CA ASP A 595 -26.21 22.97 8.10
C ASP A 595 -25.59 22.92 6.71
N GLU A 596 -24.26 23.05 6.67
CA GLU A 596 -23.45 22.95 5.45
C GLU A 596 -22.66 21.64 5.40
N ILE A 597 -23.12 20.61 6.13
CA ILE A 597 -22.46 19.30 6.15
C ILE A 597 -22.40 18.70 4.73
N GLN A 598 -23.43 18.91 3.91
CA GLN A 598 -23.48 18.40 2.53
C GLN A 598 -23.12 19.45 1.47
N THR A 599 -23.53 20.70 1.66
CA THR A 599 -23.36 21.78 0.66
C THR A 599 -22.00 22.45 0.70
N GLY A 600 -21.31 22.38 1.83
CA GLY A 600 -20.04 23.05 2.06
C GLY A 600 -18.85 22.38 1.37
N LEU A 601 -17.69 22.98 1.59
CA LEU A 601 -16.38 22.54 1.13
C LEU A 601 -16.30 22.39 -0.41
N GLY A 602 -16.85 23.35 -1.15
CA GLY A 602 -16.73 23.43 -2.61
C GLY A 602 -17.84 22.73 -3.39
N ARG A 603 -18.70 21.93 -2.74
CA ARG A 603 -19.68 21.06 -3.40
C ARG A 603 -20.60 21.80 -4.37
N THR A 604 -21.06 22.97 -3.99
CA THR A 604 -22.00 23.79 -4.76
C THR A 604 -21.31 24.81 -5.69
N GLY A 605 -19.99 24.75 -5.84
CA GLY A 605 -19.23 25.73 -6.64
C GLY A 605 -18.70 26.94 -5.86
N LYS A 606 -19.09 27.08 -4.59
CA LYS A 606 -18.49 27.98 -3.60
C LYS A 606 -17.92 27.19 -2.45
N LEU A 607 -16.99 27.77 -1.69
CA LEU A 607 -16.40 27.07 -0.56
C LEU A 607 -17.49 26.75 0.47
N PHE A 608 -18.35 27.71 0.78
CA PHE A 608 -19.60 27.51 1.50
C PHE A 608 -20.79 27.97 0.65
N ALA A 609 -21.91 27.24 0.66
CA ALA A 609 -23.06 27.56 -0.16
C ALA A 609 -23.75 28.86 0.26
N CYS A 610 -23.63 29.28 1.53
CA CYS A 610 -24.08 30.60 1.99
C CYS A 610 -23.44 31.78 1.26
N GLU A 611 -22.27 31.60 0.64
CA GLU A 611 -21.61 32.63 -0.16
C GLU A 611 -22.41 33.01 -1.40
N TRP A 612 -23.25 32.12 -1.94
CA TRP A 612 -24.13 32.42 -3.08
C TRP A 612 -25.08 33.58 -2.80
N GLU A 613 -25.52 33.73 -1.54
CA GLU A 613 -26.36 34.83 -1.11
C GLU A 613 -25.64 35.79 -0.13
N GLY A 614 -24.33 35.65 0.08
CA GLY A 614 -23.56 36.50 0.99
C GLY A 614 -24.06 36.48 2.44
N VAL A 615 -24.51 35.33 2.93
CA VAL A 615 -25.10 35.17 4.28
C VAL A 615 -24.06 34.70 5.29
N VAL A 616 -24.06 35.31 6.47
CA VAL A 616 -23.27 34.87 7.64
C VAL A 616 -24.22 34.26 8.69
N PRO A 617 -24.17 32.95 8.94
CA PRO A 617 -24.97 32.33 10.01
C PRO A 617 -24.37 32.60 11.40
N ASP A 618 -25.14 32.37 12.46
CA ASP A 618 -24.59 32.44 13.84
C ASP A 618 -23.81 31.17 14.19
N ILE A 619 -24.25 30.04 13.62
CA ILE A 619 -23.59 28.74 13.71
C ILE A 619 -23.51 28.13 12.31
N LEU A 620 -22.30 27.72 11.90
CA LEU A 620 -22.06 26.95 10.67
C LEU A 620 -21.65 25.52 11.04
N VAL A 621 -22.23 24.53 10.39
CA VAL A 621 -21.96 23.12 10.68
C VAL A 621 -21.34 22.41 9.48
N LEU A 622 -20.22 21.73 9.69
CA LEU A 622 -19.44 21.03 8.66
C LEU A 622 -19.13 19.59 9.09
N SER A 623 -19.07 18.66 8.14
CA SER A 623 -18.56 17.29 8.33
C SER A 623 -18.33 16.67 6.95
N LYS A 624 -18.72 15.40 6.73
CA LYS A 624 -18.58 14.65 5.47
C LYS A 624 -17.21 14.87 4.83
N SER A 625 -17.13 15.76 3.84
CA SER A 625 -15.90 16.00 3.08
C SER A 625 -14.77 16.61 3.89
N LEU A 626 -15.04 17.18 5.08
CA LEU A 626 -13.97 17.61 6.00
C LEU A 626 -13.04 16.46 6.41
N SER A 627 -13.51 15.21 6.30
CA SER A 627 -12.71 14.00 6.58
C SER A 627 -11.57 13.74 5.59
N GLY A 628 -11.62 14.35 4.39
CA GLY A 628 -10.74 13.99 3.27
C GLY A 628 -11.01 12.60 2.70
N GLY A 629 -12.18 12.01 3.00
CA GLY A 629 -12.49 10.63 2.67
C GLY A 629 -11.75 9.60 3.52
N ALA A 630 -11.06 10.02 4.58
CA ALA A 630 -10.17 9.16 5.36
C ALA A 630 -10.59 9.04 6.83
N VAL A 631 -10.61 10.14 7.59
CA VAL A 631 -10.81 10.11 9.05
C VAL A 631 -12.08 10.86 9.44
N PRO A 632 -13.07 10.23 10.12
CA PRO A 632 -14.31 10.89 10.52
C PRO A 632 -14.08 12.15 11.38
N ILE A 633 -14.77 13.24 11.04
CA ILE A 633 -14.71 14.52 11.75
C ILE A 633 -15.97 15.34 11.50
N GLY A 634 -16.42 16.07 12.51
CA GLY A 634 -17.42 17.13 12.41
C GLY A 634 -16.91 18.41 13.06
N ALA A 635 -17.42 19.55 12.62
CA ALA A 635 -17.06 20.86 13.14
C ALA A 635 -18.31 21.74 13.27
N THR A 636 -18.44 22.41 14.42
CA THR A 636 -19.48 23.39 14.70
C THR A 636 -18.81 24.71 14.97
N LEU A 637 -18.95 25.65 14.04
CA LEU A 637 -18.34 26.97 14.11
C LEU A 637 -19.37 27.98 14.62
N SER A 638 -18.94 28.95 15.42
CA SER A 638 -19.80 29.99 15.99
C SER A 638 -19.01 31.27 16.22
N SER A 639 -19.72 32.39 16.37
CA SER A 639 -19.09 33.64 16.84
C SER A 639 -18.60 33.50 18.28
N ALA A 640 -17.53 34.23 18.62
CA ALA A 640 -17.00 34.26 19.98
C ALA A 640 -18.07 34.70 20.99
N ALA A 641 -18.89 35.70 20.65
CA ALA A 641 -19.95 36.21 21.51
C ALA A 641 -21.01 35.15 21.85
N LEU A 642 -21.41 34.31 20.89
CA LEU A 642 -22.36 33.23 21.13
C LEU A 642 -21.75 32.12 21.99
N TRP A 643 -20.51 31.74 21.69
CA TRP A 643 -19.77 30.75 22.48
C TRP A 643 -19.61 31.21 23.93
N ASP A 644 -19.17 32.45 24.16
CA ASP A 644 -18.95 33.00 25.49
C ASP A 644 -20.26 33.07 26.30
N ARG A 645 -21.39 33.35 25.63
CA ARG A 645 -22.72 33.34 26.25
C ARG A 645 -23.10 31.95 26.79
N ALA A 646 -22.70 30.88 26.11
CA ALA A 646 -23.02 29.51 26.50
C ALA A 646 -21.97 28.88 27.43
N TYR A 647 -20.69 29.01 27.08
CA TYR A 647 -19.58 28.21 27.61
C TYR A 647 -18.43 29.07 28.18
N GLY A 648 -18.58 30.39 28.24
CA GLY A 648 -17.54 31.34 28.65
C GLY A 648 -17.17 31.38 30.13
N SER A 649 -17.64 30.45 30.97
CA SER A 649 -17.33 30.44 32.41
C SER A 649 -16.72 29.13 32.87
N ILE A 650 -16.11 29.14 34.07
CA ILE A 650 -15.52 27.94 34.69
C ILE A 650 -16.55 26.82 34.92
N ASP A 651 -17.82 27.19 35.10
CA ASP A 651 -18.90 26.23 35.31
C ASP A 651 -19.43 25.66 33.98
N THR A 652 -19.21 26.37 32.87
CA THR A 652 -19.86 26.06 31.59
C THR A 652 -18.91 25.60 30.48
N PHE A 653 -17.61 25.87 30.55
CA PHE A 653 -16.65 25.59 29.47
C PHE A 653 -16.56 24.12 29.06
N ALA A 654 -16.94 23.20 29.96
CA ALA A 654 -16.91 21.76 29.73
C ALA A 654 -18.31 21.12 29.68
N LEU A 655 -19.40 21.89 29.53
CA LEU A 655 -20.77 21.34 29.40
C LEU A 655 -20.96 20.49 28.13
N HIS A 656 -20.10 20.67 27.13
CA HIS A 656 -20.06 19.83 25.97
C HIS A 656 -18.62 19.43 25.64
N THR A 657 -18.38 18.11 25.62
CA THR A 657 -17.09 17.51 25.30
C THR A 657 -17.30 16.26 24.43
N SER A 658 -16.22 15.73 23.86
CA SER A 658 -16.23 14.47 23.10
C SER A 658 -14.87 13.79 23.20
N THR A 659 -14.80 12.52 23.60
CA THR A 659 -13.53 11.80 23.81
C THR A 659 -12.62 11.80 22.58
N PHE A 660 -13.20 11.62 21.39
CA PHE A 660 -12.45 11.60 20.13
C PHE A 660 -12.51 12.93 19.38
N GLY A 661 -13.55 13.74 19.64
CA GLY A 661 -13.73 15.04 19.01
C GLY A 661 -12.56 15.97 19.34
N GLY A 662 -11.91 16.49 18.29
CA GLY A 662 -10.69 17.28 18.40
C GLY A 662 -9.40 16.46 18.49
N GLY A 663 -9.40 15.21 18.00
CA GLY A 663 -8.17 14.44 17.83
C GLY A 663 -7.27 15.00 16.73
N ASN A 664 -5.96 15.04 16.98
CA ASN A 664 -4.98 15.62 16.04
C ASN A 664 -4.89 14.85 14.72
N PHE A 665 -5.10 13.53 14.70
CA PHE A 665 -5.04 12.72 13.46
C PHE A 665 -6.17 13.07 12.48
N ALA A 666 -7.41 13.19 12.98
CA ALA A 666 -8.54 13.68 12.20
C ALA A 666 -8.31 15.12 11.73
N SER A 667 -7.70 15.93 12.60
CA SER A 667 -7.42 17.34 12.28
C SER A 667 -6.34 17.50 11.20
N ALA A 668 -5.32 16.63 11.18
CA ALA A 668 -4.32 16.57 10.12
C ALA A 668 -4.96 16.20 8.76
N SER A 669 -5.90 15.24 8.76
CA SER A 669 -6.69 14.90 7.57
C SER A 669 -7.47 16.11 7.05
N ALA A 670 -8.19 16.79 7.95
CA ALA A 670 -9.01 17.93 7.60
C ALA A 670 -8.20 19.13 7.12
N LEU A 671 -7.06 19.44 7.74
CA LEU A 671 -6.14 20.48 7.27
C LEU A 671 -5.68 20.22 5.84
N ALA A 672 -5.16 19.01 5.58
CA ALA A 672 -4.73 18.63 4.23
C ALA A 672 -5.88 18.68 3.22
N THR A 673 -7.10 18.36 3.66
CA THR A 673 -8.30 18.44 2.82
C THR A 673 -8.66 19.87 2.46
N LEU A 674 -8.67 20.79 3.43
CA LEU A 674 -8.91 22.21 3.17
C LEU A 674 -7.84 22.78 2.23
N ASP A 675 -6.59 22.38 2.41
CA ASP A 675 -5.49 22.78 1.53
C ASP A 675 -5.65 22.23 0.11
N VAL A 676 -6.11 20.99 -0.06
CA VAL A 676 -6.41 20.43 -1.39
C VAL A 676 -7.55 21.22 -2.04
N ILE A 677 -8.67 21.40 -1.33
CA ILE A 677 -9.85 22.09 -1.88
C ILE A 677 -9.51 23.51 -2.32
N THR A 678 -8.72 24.24 -1.53
CA THR A 678 -8.36 25.63 -1.80
C THR A 678 -7.23 25.75 -2.83
N ASN A 679 -6.15 24.98 -2.72
CA ASN A 679 -4.99 25.11 -3.62
C ASN A 679 -5.25 24.55 -5.03
N GLU A 680 -6.16 23.58 -5.16
CA GLU A 680 -6.52 22.98 -6.45
C GLU A 680 -7.79 23.56 -7.05
N ASP A 681 -8.35 24.61 -6.44
CA ASP A 681 -9.59 25.28 -6.85
C ASP A 681 -10.74 24.29 -7.14
N LEU A 682 -10.99 23.37 -6.20
CA LEU A 682 -12.01 22.35 -6.37
C LEU A 682 -13.43 22.93 -6.39
N ALA A 683 -13.64 24.09 -5.74
CA ALA A 683 -14.89 24.84 -5.84
C ALA A 683 -15.10 25.38 -7.26
N GLY A 684 -14.09 26.03 -7.85
CA GLY A 684 -14.15 26.48 -9.25
C GLY A 684 -14.34 25.32 -10.23
N ASN A 685 -13.68 24.18 -10.01
CA ASN A 685 -13.91 22.99 -10.81
C ASN A 685 -15.36 22.47 -10.68
N ALA A 686 -15.91 22.45 -9.47
CA ALA A 686 -17.29 22.03 -9.24
C ALA A 686 -18.30 22.94 -9.94
N GLU A 687 -18.10 24.25 -9.93
CA GLU A 687 -18.92 25.21 -10.68
C GLU A 687 -18.84 24.96 -12.19
N ARG A 688 -17.62 24.87 -12.72
CA ARG A 688 -17.35 24.72 -14.15
C ARG A 688 -17.83 23.39 -14.72
N VAL A 689 -17.38 22.26 -14.15
CA VAL A 689 -17.74 20.91 -14.62
C VAL A 689 -19.19 20.60 -14.26
N GLY A 690 -19.67 21.04 -13.11
CA GLY A 690 -21.06 20.87 -12.69
C GLY A 690 -22.05 21.56 -13.62
N THR A 691 -21.75 22.79 -14.06
CA THR A 691 -22.58 23.51 -15.04
C THR A 691 -22.66 22.76 -16.37
N GLN A 692 -21.50 22.37 -16.93
CA GLN A 692 -21.44 21.60 -18.18
C GLN A 692 -22.19 20.26 -18.07
N LEU A 693 -21.99 19.55 -16.95
CA LEU A 693 -22.65 18.27 -16.69
C LEU A 693 -24.17 18.43 -16.60
N LYS A 694 -24.67 19.45 -15.88
CA LYS A 694 -26.09 19.73 -15.74
C LYS A 694 -26.74 20.06 -17.10
N GLU A 695 -26.10 20.91 -17.88
CA GLU A 695 -26.56 21.30 -19.22
C GLU A 695 -26.60 20.09 -20.16
N ALA A 696 -25.51 19.33 -20.24
CA ALA A 696 -25.42 18.15 -21.09
C ALA A 696 -26.41 17.05 -20.69
N LEU A 697 -26.65 16.85 -19.38
CA LEU A 697 -27.70 15.94 -18.91
C LEU A 697 -29.08 16.44 -19.30
N SER A 698 -29.37 17.72 -19.10
CA SER A 698 -30.68 18.31 -19.43
C SER A 698 -30.99 18.16 -20.92
N GLU A 699 -30.01 18.39 -21.80
CA GLU A 699 -30.13 18.18 -23.24
C GLU A 699 -30.31 16.68 -23.57
N ALA A 700 -29.49 15.80 -22.99
CA ALA A 700 -29.53 14.37 -23.28
C ALA A 700 -30.84 13.70 -22.85
N VAL A 701 -31.56 14.27 -21.86
CA VAL A 701 -32.77 13.66 -21.29
C VAL A 701 -34.07 14.33 -21.73
N SER A 702 -34.03 15.47 -22.41
CA SER A 702 -35.22 16.31 -22.70
C SER A 702 -36.30 15.60 -23.53
N GLY A 703 -35.95 14.53 -24.24
CA GLY A 703 -36.89 13.74 -25.05
C GLY A 703 -37.61 12.61 -24.29
N TYR A 704 -37.32 12.40 -23.00
CA TYR A 704 -37.85 11.28 -22.24
C TYR A 704 -38.91 11.72 -21.21
N PRO A 705 -40.18 11.31 -21.37
CA PRO A 705 -41.28 11.80 -20.52
C PRO A 705 -41.21 11.28 -19.07
N PHE A 706 -40.42 10.23 -18.81
CA PHE A 706 -40.23 9.71 -17.45
C PHE A 706 -39.18 10.50 -16.64
N ILE A 707 -38.53 11.50 -17.25
CA ILE A 707 -37.63 12.44 -16.56
C ILE A 707 -38.37 13.76 -16.38
N ARG A 708 -38.56 14.17 -15.13
CA ARG A 708 -39.25 15.42 -14.78
C ARG A 708 -38.34 16.62 -14.94
N GLU A 709 -37.18 16.57 -14.29
CA GLU A 709 -36.24 17.69 -14.25
C GLU A 709 -34.83 17.24 -13.85
N VAL A 710 -33.85 17.99 -14.34
CA VAL A 710 -32.46 17.95 -13.89
C VAL A 710 -32.19 19.27 -13.17
N ARG A 711 -31.81 19.20 -11.90
CA ARG A 711 -31.55 20.38 -11.05
C ARG A 711 -30.26 20.21 -10.28
N GLY A 712 -29.68 21.32 -9.85
CA GLY A 712 -28.45 21.30 -9.08
C GLY A 712 -27.60 22.55 -9.23
N GLN A 713 -26.63 22.67 -8.33
CA GLN A 713 -25.65 23.75 -8.26
C GLN A 713 -24.28 23.14 -7.99
N GLY A 714 -23.26 23.55 -8.75
CA GLY A 714 -21.96 22.88 -8.76
C GLY A 714 -22.09 21.39 -9.09
N LEU A 715 -21.40 20.53 -8.33
CA LEU A 715 -21.49 19.07 -8.44
C LEU A 715 -22.49 18.46 -7.44
N MET A 716 -23.47 19.23 -7.00
CA MET A 716 -24.65 18.72 -6.27
C MET A 716 -25.84 18.73 -7.21
N ILE A 717 -25.98 17.65 -7.98
CA ILE A 717 -26.99 17.52 -9.04
C ILE A 717 -27.96 16.38 -8.69
N ALA A 718 -29.20 16.52 -9.16
CA ALA A 718 -30.26 15.55 -9.04
C ALA A 718 -31.01 15.40 -10.37
N ILE A 719 -31.44 14.18 -10.64
CA ILE A 719 -32.37 13.85 -11.73
C ILE A 719 -33.65 13.32 -11.06
N GLU A 720 -34.76 14.01 -11.26
CA GLU A 720 -36.06 13.56 -10.78
C GLU A 720 -36.82 12.82 -11.87
N PHE A 721 -37.35 11.67 -11.48
CA PHE A 721 -38.15 10.82 -12.34
C PHE A 721 -39.64 11.06 -12.07
N GLU A 722 -40.42 11.12 -13.14
CA GLU A 722 -41.87 11.20 -13.08
C GLU A 722 -42.45 10.02 -13.83
N TYR A 723 -42.90 9.02 -13.07
CA TYR A 723 -43.55 7.84 -13.59
C TYR A 723 -44.70 7.46 -12.66
N SER A 724 -45.84 7.08 -13.22
CA SER A 724 -47.01 6.67 -12.47
C SER A 724 -47.45 5.28 -12.92
N TYR A 725 -47.49 4.34 -11.97
CA TYR A 725 -48.15 3.04 -12.14
C TYR A 725 -49.61 3.07 -11.68
N THR A 726 -50.19 4.26 -11.45
CA THR A 726 -51.52 4.40 -10.84
C THR A 726 -52.59 3.69 -11.67
N GLY A 727 -53.31 2.76 -11.04
CA GLY A 727 -54.34 1.94 -11.68
C GLY A 727 -53.80 0.75 -12.48
N GLY A 728 -52.47 0.57 -12.57
CA GLY A 728 -51.84 -0.54 -13.27
C GLY A 728 -52.06 -1.88 -12.57
N VAL A 729 -51.96 -1.91 -11.24
CA VAL A 729 -52.25 -3.12 -10.45
C VAL A 729 -53.74 -3.43 -10.49
N GLU A 730 -54.59 -2.40 -10.45
CA GLU A 730 -56.04 -2.58 -10.59
C GLU A 730 -56.40 -3.17 -11.97
N ALA A 731 -55.81 -2.65 -13.05
CA ALA A 731 -56.00 -3.18 -14.40
C ALA A 731 -55.53 -4.63 -14.52
N PHE A 732 -54.35 -4.97 -13.96
CA PHE A 732 -53.85 -6.33 -13.92
C PHE A 732 -54.79 -7.28 -13.16
N VAL A 733 -55.26 -6.87 -11.97
CA VAL A 733 -56.19 -7.66 -11.16
C VAL A 733 -57.53 -7.83 -11.90
N ARG A 734 -58.06 -6.79 -12.55
CA ARG A 734 -59.29 -6.86 -13.35
C ARG A 734 -59.15 -7.81 -14.54
N GLU A 735 -58.03 -7.73 -15.27
CA GLU A 735 -57.75 -8.61 -16.41
C GLU A 735 -57.52 -10.07 -15.99
N PHE A 736 -56.89 -10.29 -14.85
CA PHE A 736 -56.73 -11.64 -14.30
C PHE A 736 -58.07 -12.20 -13.80
N ALA A 737 -58.87 -11.37 -13.14
CA ALA A 737 -60.20 -11.74 -12.63
C ALA A 737 -61.22 -12.02 -13.75
N SER A 738 -61.11 -11.37 -14.91
CA SER A 738 -61.98 -11.62 -16.07
C SER A 738 -61.75 -13.00 -16.70
N ARG A 739 -60.58 -13.62 -16.44
CA ARG A 739 -60.15 -14.90 -17.01
C ARG A 739 -60.31 -16.10 -16.05
N MET A 740 -60.72 -15.88 -14.79
CA MET A 740 -60.96 -16.96 -13.83
C MET A 740 -62.37 -17.57 -13.96
N PRO A 741 -62.55 -18.88 -13.76
CA PRO A 741 -63.87 -19.48 -13.67
C PRO A 741 -64.61 -19.02 -12.39
N GLY A 742 -65.75 -18.35 -12.55
CA GLY A 742 -66.60 -17.84 -11.46
C GLY A 742 -66.86 -16.33 -11.55
N ASN A 743 -67.83 -15.81 -10.78
CA ASN A 743 -68.15 -14.37 -10.76
C ASN A 743 -67.23 -13.62 -9.78
N ALA A 744 -65.92 -13.53 -10.08
CA ALA A 744 -64.93 -12.87 -9.23
C ALA A 744 -65.29 -11.40 -8.91
N ALA A 745 -65.88 -10.68 -9.88
CA ALA A 745 -66.41 -9.33 -9.67
C ALA A 745 -67.61 -9.30 -8.70
N GLY A 746 -68.42 -10.37 -8.68
CA GLY A 746 -69.45 -10.59 -7.65
C GLY A 746 -68.84 -10.80 -6.27
N THR A 747 -67.81 -11.65 -6.16
CA THR A 747 -67.10 -11.91 -4.90
C THR A 747 -66.46 -10.63 -4.32
N TYR A 748 -65.77 -9.84 -5.16
CA TYR A 748 -65.22 -8.55 -4.72
C TYR A 748 -66.31 -7.59 -4.23
N ARG A 749 -67.46 -7.52 -4.91
CA ARG A 749 -68.60 -6.70 -4.49
C ARG A 749 -69.17 -7.13 -3.14
N MET A 750 -69.17 -8.43 -2.83
CA MET A 750 -69.65 -8.99 -1.56
C MET A 750 -68.67 -8.79 -0.39
N LEU A 751 -67.43 -8.32 -0.63
CA LEU A 751 -66.52 -7.94 0.45
C LEU A 751 -67.05 -6.76 1.26
N SER A 752 -66.78 -6.78 2.56
CA SER A 752 -67.09 -5.67 3.46
C SER A 752 -66.35 -4.38 3.04
N GLY A 753 -66.92 -3.22 3.34
CA GLY A 753 -66.28 -1.93 3.04
C GLY A 753 -64.91 -1.74 3.72
N LYS A 754 -64.67 -2.40 4.87
CA LYS A 754 -63.35 -2.41 5.52
C LYS A 754 -62.32 -3.22 4.73
N ALA A 755 -62.71 -4.39 4.22
CA ALA A 755 -61.83 -5.24 3.42
C ALA A 755 -61.43 -4.55 2.09
N LYS A 756 -62.38 -3.88 1.42
CA LYS A 756 -62.11 -3.11 0.20
C LYS A 756 -61.07 -2.01 0.43
N ARG A 757 -61.25 -1.19 1.49
CA ARG A 757 -60.28 -0.14 1.84
C ARG A 757 -58.86 -0.66 2.06
N HIS A 758 -58.69 -1.76 2.81
CA HIS A 758 -57.35 -2.33 3.01
C HIS A 758 -56.74 -2.86 1.71
N ILE A 759 -57.56 -3.39 0.78
CA ILE A 759 -57.08 -3.82 -0.54
C ILE A 759 -56.65 -2.60 -1.36
N ASP A 760 -57.45 -1.54 -1.39
CA ASP A 760 -57.15 -0.31 -2.13
C ASP A 760 -55.87 0.36 -1.58
N GLU A 761 -55.71 0.42 -0.25
CA GLU A 761 -54.49 0.91 0.41
C GLU A 761 -53.27 0.05 0.05
N ALA A 762 -53.41 -1.29 0.07
CA ALA A 762 -52.33 -2.19 -0.32
C ALA A 762 -51.95 -2.05 -1.81
N ILE A 763 -52.94 -1.91 -2.70
CA ILE A 763 -52.71 -1.67 -4.13
C ILE A 763 -51.94 -0.37 -4.32
N SER A 764 -52.36 0.71 -3.67
CA SER A 764 -51.68 2.00 -3.76
C SER A 764 -50.24 1.94 -3.26
N GLU A 765 -49.97 1.23 -2.16
CA GLU A 765 -48.62 1.09 -1.62
C GLU A 765 -47.73 0.22 -2.55
N VAL A 766 -48.30 -0.83 -3.15
CA VAL A 766 -47.59 -1.66 -4.14
C VAL A 766 -47.25 -0.86 -5.39
N GLU A 767 -48.19 -0.08 -5.94
CA GLU A 767 -47.95 0.78 -7.10
C GLU A 767 -46.82 1.79 -6.82
N LYS A 768 -46.84 2.44 -5.65
CA LYS A 768 -45.78 3.34 -5.21
C LYS A 768 -44.41 2.64 -5.09
N ASN A 769 -44.37 1.42 -4.54
CA ASN A 769 -43.13 0.65 -4.47
C ASN A 769 -42.57 0.31 -5.86
N PHE A 770 -43.43 0.03 -6.85
CA PHE A 770 -42.99 -0.17 -8.24
C PHE A 770 -42.36 1.10 -8.85
N GLU A 771 -42.88 2.28 -8.53
CA GLU A 771 -42.27 3.55 -8.95
C GLU A 771 -40.87 3.73 -8.36
N GLU A 772 -40.66 3.37 -7.09
CA GLU A 772 -39.33 3.43 -6.47
C GLU A 772 -38.36 2.41 -7.09
N MET A 773 -38.85 1.22 -7.45
CA MET A 773 -38.06 0.22 -8.16
C MET A 773 -37.60 0.67 -9.54
N PHE A 774 -38.35 1.55 -10.21
CA PHE A 774 -37.99 2.07 -11.53
C PHE A 774 -36.64 2.82 -11.50
N VAL A 775 -36.44 3.70 -10.53
CA VAL A 775 -35.18 4.45 -10.39
C VAL A 775 -34.02 3.52 -10.02
N LEU A 776 -34.28 2.48 -9.21
CA LEU A 776 -33.28 1.45 -8.90
C LEU A 776 -32.86 0.63 -10.14
N ARG A 777 -33.74 0.48 -11.15
CA ARG A 777 -33.34 -0.11 -12.44
C ARG A 777 -32.35 0.74 -13.20
N PHE A 778 -32.50 2.07 -13.18
CA PHE A 778 -31.48 2.98 -13.73
C PHE A 778 -30.14 2.81 -13.01
N VAL A 779 -30.15 2.78 -11.68
CA VAL A 779 -28.94 2.55 -10.87
C VAL A 779 -28.26 1.22 -11.26
N SER A 780 -29.04 0.14 -11.37
CA SER A 780 -28.52 -1.18 -11.72
C SER A 780 -27.94 -1.21 -13.15
N LYS A 781 -28.62 -0.66 -14.16
CA LYS A 781 -28.13 -0.62 -15.55
C LYS A 781 -26.87 0.24 -15.70
N LEU A 782 -26.87 1.46 -15.15
CA LEU A 782 -25.69 2.35 -15.15
C LEU A 782 -24.46 1.63 -14.60
N SER A 783 -24.63 0.95 -13.47
CA SER A 783 -23.54 0.19 -12.90
C SER A 783 -23.08 -0.99 -13.74
N ARG A 784 -24.00 -1.84 -14.19
CA ARG A 784 -23.66 -3.12 -14.81
C ARG A 784 -23.16 -2.98 -16.24
N GLU A 785 -23.74 -2.05 -16.98
CA GLU A 785 -23.50 -1.91 -18.42
C GLU A 785 -22.46 -0.83 -18.73
N HIS A 786 -22.32 0.15 -17.82
CA HIS A 786 -21.45 1.30 -18.04
C HIS A 786 -20.41 1.53 -16.93
N GLY A 787 -20.40 0.72 -15.88
CA GLY A 787 -19.45 0.91 -14.78
C GLY A 787 -19.66 2.26 -14.07
N VAL A 788 -20.90 2.71 -13.88
CA VAL A 788 -21.20 3.98 -13.18
C VAL A 788 -21.99 3.72 -11.90
N LEU A 789 -21.52 4.27 -10.78
CA LEU A 789 -22.22 4.20 -9.50
C LEU A 789 -23.08 5.43 -9.28
N THR A 790 -24.38 5.25 -9.16
CA THR A 790 -25.32 6.29 -8.70
C THR A 790 -26.18 5.72 -7.58
N PHE A 791 -26.98 6.57 -6.94
CA PHE A 791 -27.95 6.12 -5.94
C PHE A 791 -29.13 7.08 -5.84
N VAL A 792 -30.14 6.73 -5.05
CA VAL A 792 -31.28 7.61 -4.74
C VAL A 792 -30.99 8.52 -3.53
N THR A 793 -31.79 9.57 -3.33
CA THR A 793 -31.72 10.38 -2.11
C THR A 793 -32.41 9.70 -0.92
N ALA A 794 -31.99 10.02 0.30
CA ALA A 794 -32.48 9.33 1.48
C ALA A 794 -33.91 9.74 1.87
N ASN A 795 -34.46 10.90 1.46
CA ASN A 795 -35.86 11.26 1.74
C ASN A 795 -36.79 11.00 0.55
N ASN A 796 -36.28 11.07 -0.69
CA ASN A 796 -37.03 10.90 -1.94
C ASN A 796 -36.40 9.86 -2.88
N ASN A 797 -37.04 8.70 -2.99
CA ASN A 797 -36.57 7.58 -3.82
C ASN A 797 -36.81 7.79 -5.33
N ARG A 798 -37.59 8.81 -5.73
CA ARG A 798 -37.78 9.20 -7.13
C ARG A 798 -36.66 10.12 -7.67
N VAL A 799 -35.74 10.52 -6.80
CA VAL A 799 -34.64 11.43 -7.15
C VAL A 799 -33.34 10.67 -7.09
N MET A 800 -32.65 10.59 -8.24
CA MET A 800 -31.30 10.07 -8.34
C MET A 800 -30.29 11.18 -8.03
N ARG A 801 -29.37 10.92 -7.10
CA ARG A 801 -28.26 11.82 -6.82
C ARG A 801 -27.16 11.65 -7.86
N ILE A 802 -26.62 12.78 -8.31
CA ILE A 802 -25.45 12.90 -9.16
C ILE A 802 -24.44 13.73 -8.36
N GLN A 803 -23.64 13.06 -7.52
CA GLN A 803 -22.76 13.69 -6.55
C GLN A 803 -21.35 13.07 -6.60
N PRO A 804 -20.59 13.29 -7.69
CA PRO A 804 -19.24 12.76 -7.86
C PRO A 804 -18.20 13.51 -7.00
N PRO A 805 -16.95 13.03 -6.87
CA PRO A 805 -15.87 13.85 -6.36
C PRO A 805 -15.69 15.16 -7.12
N LEU A 806 -15.15 16.20 -6.47
CA LEU A 806 -14.91 17.51 -7.10
C LEU A 806 -13.70 17.49 -8.04
N VAL A 807 -12.87 16.45 -7.98
CA VAL A 807 -11.77 16.19 -8.92
C VAL A 807 -12.24 15.61 -10.26
N LEU A 808 -13.57 15.50 -10.47
CA LEU A 808 -14.15 14.99 -11.71
C LEU A 808 -13.65 15.77 -12.94
N SER A 809 -13.16 15.02 -13.92
CA SER A 809 -12.74 15.57 -15.22
C SER A 809 -13.93 15.73 -16.17
N GLU A 810 -13.78 16.62 -17.16
CA GLU A 810 -14.78 16.76 -18.23
C GLU A 810 -14.97 15.47 -19.04
N SER A 811 -13.91 14.67 -19.22
CA SER A 811 -14.00 13.38 -19.91
C SER A 811 -14.87 12.38 -19.17
N GLU A 812 -14.73 12.32 -17.84
CA GLU A 812 -15.55 11.46 -16.99
C GLU A 812 -16.99 11.95 -16.94
N ALA A 813 -17.20 13.26 -16.86
CA ALA A 813 -18.54 13.87 -16.96
C ALA A 813 -19.22 13.53 -18.29
N ARG A 814 -18.51 13.64 -19.43
CA ARG A 814 -19.03 13.23 -20.74
C ARG A 814 -19.36 11.75 -20.81
N HIS A 815 -18.50 10.89 -20.24
CA HIS A 815 -18.76 9.46 -20.16
C HIS A 815 -20.05 9.15 -19.39
N PHE A 816 -20.26 9.82 -18.25
CA PHE A 816 -21.50 9.70 -17.49
C PHE A 816 -22.73 10.11 -18.31
N VAL A 817 -22.69 11.25 -19.01
CA VAL A 817 -23.81 11.70 -19.86
C VAL A 817 -24.13 10.67 -20.95
N GLN A 818 -23.11 10.11 -21.60
CA GLN A 818 -23.28 9.08 -22.62
C GLN A 818 -23.90 7.80 -22.04
N ALA A 819 -23.42 7.34 -20.89
CA ALA A 819 -23.97 6.19 -20.19
C ALA A 819 -25.44 6.42 -19.79
N PHE A 820 -25.75 7.58 -19.21
CA PHE A 820 -27.11 7.92 -18.80
C PHE A 820 -28.06 8.00 -19.99
N SER A 821 -27.65 8.64 -21.08
CA SER A 821 -28.42 8.73 -22.32
C SER A 821 -28.70 7.34 -22.94
N ALA A 822 -27.70 6.45 -22.93
CA ALA A 822 -27.88 5.07 -23.40
C ALA A 822 -28.93 4.31 -22.56
N VAL A 823 -28.86 4.43 -21.22
CA VAL A 823 -29.86 3.82 -20.33
C VAL A 823 -31.25 4.43 -20.54
N CYS A 824 -31.38 5.74 -20.73
CA CYS A 824 -32.65 6.37 -21.07
C CYS A 824 -33.25 5.80 -22.37
N LYS A 825 -32.42 5.62 -23.41
CA LYS A 825 -32.85 5.03 -24.67
C LYS A 825 -33.38 3.60 -24.49
N ASP A 826 -32.64 2.77 -23.76
CA ASP A 826 -33.08 1.40 -23.46
C ASP A 826 -34.40 1.38 -22.68
N MET A 827 -34.51 2.20 -21.62
CA MET A 827 -35.71 2.26 -20.79
C MET A 827 -36.92 2.82 -21.53
N SER A 828 -36.72 3.69 -22.53
CA SER A 828 -37.80 4.19 -23.39
C SER A 828 -38.42 3.10 -24.25
N THR A 829 -37.65 2.11 -24.71
CA THR A 829 -38.20 0.99 -25.51
C THR A 829 -39.03 0.01 -24.69
N PHE A 830 -38.83 -0.01 -23.37
CA PHE A 830 -39.61 -0.82 -22.44
C PHE A 830 -40.95 -0.14 -22.05
N LEU A 831 -41.00 1.19 -22.13
CA LEU A 831 -42.15 2.00 -21.75
C LEU A 831 -42.99 2.50 -22.93
N GLY A 832 -42.47 2.37 -24.15
CA GLY A 832 -43.10 2.84 -25.40
C GLY A 832 -44.14 1.91 -25.99
#